data_AF-A0A239PSJ9-F1
#
_entry.id   AF-A0A239PSJ9-F1
#
_cell.length_a   1.000
_cell.length_b   1.000
_cell.length_c   1.000
_cell.angle_alpha   90.00
_cell.angle_beta   90.00
_cell.angle_gamma   90.00
#
_symmetry.space_group_name_H-M   'P 1'
#
loop_
_entity.id
_entity.type
_entity.pdbx_description
1 polymer ?
#
loop_
_entity_poly.entity_id
_entity_poly.type
_entity_poly.pdbx_seq_one_letter_code
_entity_poly.pdbx_strand_id
1 'polypeptide(L)'
;MRILTLTTLYPNAAMPAHGVFVENRLAAFLARSGAQAKVVAPVPWFPFRGEWAGRYGAFARAPARETRRGLEIRHPRYAIPPRLAMGFAPAALERCFAKAARALIAEGWDFDLIDAHYLYPDGVAAVRVARRLGKPVVLTARGSDATLLPRFPRPRRMILDAIGEADAVIAVAQALKDELVRLGAPAEKISVLRNGVDPDRFRPQNRAAVRSRLGLKGPVLLSVGHLIKRKGHDRVIAALAALPDATLLIAGEGPERARLERRARRLGVDGRARFLGAVPHEDLPALYSAADALVLASSREGWPNVLLEAMACGAPAVATAAGGTPEVVRAPEAGRLAAARTAEAVAQAVRSLLDDPPSRDATRAYAERHSWDDTAAGIEALFERIIAQRARADRCAHAGESRDPAPARKRVPAFAGTGGKDAPRLLVTVDAEEAFDWSRFDREGWRLCPTADIDRFQRIAEDFGARPVYLLAWPMLADPATADYFRMLKERGAADLGAHLHQWTTPPFQGFDAERHSWQCNLPPDVQRAKLAALGDAFEAAFGARPRAHRAGRYGVDARAYETLAACGIAFDFSPSPGFDFSARGGPDFSAMSNAPFRMETKEGAVLVVPASGGWFARGTRRVVSRRRAPPGLDGKPPIWPRALAAPARLTCEGLSFAELAALARALVRESPLLVFSLHSTSLTPGANAYGRDGAAVAAMLETCRRFFDFFRRELGGAFAALDDLEAPEALEAPPRRHA
;
A
#
# COMPACT_ATOMS: atom_id res chain seq x y z
N MET A 1 -5.95 27.31 -6.07
CA MET A 1 -5.39 26.00 -5.69
C MET A 1 -3.95 26.18 -5.18
N ARG A 2 -3.62 25.60 -4.03
CA ARG A 2 -2.28 25.58 -3.41
C ARG A 2 -1.78 24.14 -3.31
N ILE A 3 -0.63 23.83 -3.91
CA ILE A 3 -0.09 22.47 -4.03
C ILE A 3 1.23 22.33 -3.28
N LEU A 4 1.31 21.36 -2.37
CA LEU A 4 2.56 21.00 -1.71
C LEU A 4 3.24 19.85 -2.45
N THR A 5 4.37 20.12 -3.13
CA THR A 5 5.15 19.07 -3.78
C THR A 5 6.14 18.44 -2.79
N LEU A 6 6.07 17.11 -2.62
CA LEU A 6 6.95 16.34 -1.73
C LEU A 6 7.82 15.38 -2.54
N THR A 7 9.14 15.58 -2.56
CA THR A 7 10.05 14.66 -3.27
C THR A 7 11.54 14.84 -2.92
N THR A 8 12.29 13.76 -2.86
CA THR A 8 13.76 13.73 -2.79
C THR A 8 14.43 13.95 -4.16
N LEU A 9 13.64 14.01 -5.25
CA LEU A 9 14.09 14.17 -6.63
C LEU A 9 13.80 15.60 -7.14
N TYR A 10 14.41 16.62 -6.53
CA TYR A 10 14.26 18.01 -6.95
C TYR A 10 15.62 18.71 -7.06
N PRO A 11 15.81 19.61 -8.06
CA PRO A 11 17.09 20.30 -8.24
C PRO A 11 17.38 21.26 -7.08
N ASN A 12 18.66 21.53 -6.86
CA ASN A 12 19.14 22.52 -5.89
C ASN A 12 20.44 23.14 -6.41
N ALA A 13 20.90 24.22 -5.77
CA ALA A 13 22.12 24.92 -6.17
C ALA A 13 23.36 24.02 -6.31
N ALA A 14 23.50 22.96 -5.50
CA ALA A 14 24.62 22.02 -5.56
C ALA A 14 24.44 20.89 -6.60
N MET A 15 23.21 20.66 -7.07
CA MET A 15 22.86 19.62 -8.04
C MET A 15 21.73 20.12 -8.97
N PRO A 16 22.04 21.04 -9.90
CA PRO A 16 21.03 21.77 -10.69
C PRO A 16 20.25 20.89 -11.67
N ALA A 17 20.74 19.70 -12.00
CA ALA A 17 20.07 18.75 -12.91
C ALA A 17 19.35 17.60 -12.18
N HIS A 18 19.55 17.45 -10.86
CA HIS A 18 18.95 16.34 -10.10
C HIS A 18 17.44 16.50 -10.05
N GLY A 19 16.67 15.57 -10.65
CA GLY A 19 15.22 15.68 -10.57
C GLY A 19 14.59 16.79 -11.41
N VAL A 20 15.30 17.39 -12.37
CA VAL A 20 14.82 18.54 -13.19
C VAL A 20 13.46 18.30 -13.88
N PHE A 21 13.14 17.03 -14.15
CA PHE A 21 11.86 16.59 -14.71
C PHE A 21 10.69 16.70 -13.71
N VAL A 22 10.92 16.90 -12.40
CA VAL A 22 9.87 17.34 -11.44
C VAL A 22 9.64 18.84 -11.63
N GLU A 23 10.73 19.61 -11.64
CA GLU A 23 10.69 21.07 -11.78
C GLU A 23 10.01 21.50 -13.08
N ASN A 24 10.34 20.86 -14.22
CA ASN A 24 9.72 21.19 -15.51
C ASN A 24 8.22 20.88 -15.54
N ARG A 25 7.80 19.73 -14.99
CA ARG A 25 6.38 19.37 -14.90
C ARG A 25 5.61 20.35 -14.01
N LEU A 26 6.18 20.69 -12.85
CA LEU A 26 5.56 21.64 -11.93
C LEU A 26 5.48 23.03 -12.56
N ALA A 27 6.53 23.50 -13.23
CA ALA A 27 6.53 24.79 -13.93
C ALA A 27 5.46 24.86 -15.02
N ALA A 28 5.33 23.83 -15.86
CA ALA A 28 4.30 23.78 -16.91
C ALA A 28 2.88 23.77 -16.31
N PHE A 29 2.66 22.99 -15.26
CA PHE A 29 1.39 22.99 -14.54
C PHE A 29 1.04 24.36 -13.95
N LEU A 30 2.00 25.07 -13.34
CA LEU A 30 1.77 26.38 -12.74
C LEU A 30 1.53 27.48 -13.77
N ALA A 31 2.30 27.46 -14.87
CA ALA A 31 2.13 28.40 -15.98
C ALA A 31 0.73 28.33 -16.58
N ARG A 32 0.14 27.13 -16.61
CA ARG A 32 -1.21 26.90 -17.12
C ARG A 32 -2.31 27.19 -16.10
N SER A 33 -2.22 26.64 -14.89
CA SER A 33 -3.32 26.62 -13.92
C SER A 33 -3.43 27.88 -13.06
N GLY A 34 -2.39 28.73 -13.03
CA GLY A 34 -2.31 29.85 -12.08
C GLY A 34 -2.26 29.41 -10.61
N ALA A 35 -2.08 28.11 -10.33
CA ALA A 35 -1.97 27.59 -8.98
C ALA A 35 -0.70 28.10 -8.30
N GLN A 36 -0.69 28.02 -6.97
CA GLN A 36 0.51 28.30 -6.18
C GLN A 36 1.11 26.99 -5.70
N ALA A 37 2.44 26.89 -5.66
CA ALA A 37 3.11 25.71 -5.12
C ALA A 37 4.29 26.08 -4.22
N LYS A 38 4.57 25.18 -3.27
CA LYS A 38 5.81 25.14 -2.51
C LYS A 38 6.37 23.73 -2.58
N VAL A 39 7.68 23.62 -2.48
CA VAL A 39 8.39 22.34 -2.60
C VAL A 39 9.09 22.02 -1.29
N VAL A 40 8.88 20.81 -0.79
CA VAL A 40 9.72 20.23 0.26
C VAL A 40 10.52 19.10 -0.36
N ALA A 41 11.83 19.33 -0.49
CA ALA A 41 12.77 18.42 -1.11
C ALA A 41 13.87 17.98 -0.15
N PRO A 42 13.60 17.01 0.76
CA PRO A 42 14.55 16.55 1.74
C PRO A 42 15.81 16.00 1.09
N VAL A 43 16.95 16.26 1.72
CA VAL A 43 18.25 15.75 1.28
C VAL A 43 18.88 14.94 2.41
N PRO A 44 19.61 13.85 2.10
CA PRO A 44 20.31 13.08 3.10
C PRO A 44 21.25 13.95 3.93
N TRP A 45 21.28 13.72 5.24
CA TRP A 45 22.29 14.30 6.12
C TRP A 45 23.62 13.59 5.90
N PHE A 46 24.68 14.37 5.72
CA PHE A 46 26.04 13.87 5.58
C PHE A 46 27.02 14.92 6.13
N PRO A 47 28.03 14.52 6.92
CA PRO A 47 28.85 15.47 7.68
C PRO A 47 29.89 16.22 6.85
N PHE A 48 30.31 15.71 5.69
CA PHE A 48 31.41 16.29 4.92
C PHE A 48 30.94 16.97 3.62
N ARG A 49 31.42 18.19 3.37
CA ARG A 49 31.07 19.00 2.18
C ARG A 49 32.09 18.93 1.03
N GLY A 50 33.21 18.22 1.20
CA GLY A 50 34.27 18.15 0.21
C GLY A 50 33.82 17.48 -1.10
N GLU A 51 34.45 17.84 -2.22
CA GLU A 51 34.16 17.24 -3.53
C GLU A 51 34.53 15.75 -3.60
N TRP A 52 35.55 15.33 -2.85
CA TRP A 52 35.96 13.93 -2.71
C TRP A 52 34.81 13.01 -2.25
N ALA A 53 33.82 13.53 -1.52
CA ALA A 53 32.65 12.78 -1.07
C ALA A 53 31.56 12.61 -2.16
N GLY A 54 31.83 13.09 -3.37
CA GLY A 54 30.96 12.96 -4.54
C GLY A 54 29.53 13.47 -4.27
N ARG A 55 28.53 12.65 -4.62
CA ARG A 55 27.12 12.98 -4.45
C ARG A 55 26.71 13.23 -2.99
N TYR A 56 27.37 12.59 -2.01
CA TYR A 56 27.09 12.85 -0.59
C TYR A 56 27.61 14.22 -0.14
N GLY A 57 28.76 14.65 -0.65
CA GLY A 57 29.25 16.01 -0.48
C GLY A 57 28.30 17.04 -1.11
N ALA A 58 27.77 16.75 -2.29
CA ALA A 58 26.76 17.60 -2.95
C ALA A 58 25.47 17.70 -2.12
N PHE A 59 24.99 16.61 -1.53
CA PHE A 59 23.89 16.68 -0.56
C PHE A 59 24.24 17.61 0.60
N ALA A 60 25.39 17.46 1.24
CA ALA A 60 25.81 18.31 2.37
C ALA A 60 25.91 19.81 2.03
N ARG A 61 26.13 20.16 0.75
CA ARG A 61 26.18 21.55 0.25
C ARG A 61 24.82 22.14 -0.12
N ALA A 62 23.76 21.34 -0.28
CA ALA A 62 22.44 21.87 -0.61
C ALA A 62 21.97 22.91 0.43
N PRO A 63 21.48 24.09 0.02
CA PRO A 63 21.01 25.10 0.96
C PRO A 63 19.78 24.60 1.72
N ALA A 64 19.52 25.09 2.93
CA ALA A 64 18.35 24.67 3.70
C ALA A 64 17.03 25.19 3.09
N ARG A 65 17.09 26.35 2.43
CA ARG A 65 16.02 27.00 1.69
C ARG A 65 16.61 27.68 0.47
N GLU A 66 15.90 27.64 -0.66
CA GLU A 66 16.25 28.41 -1.86
C GLU A 66 14.99 28.81 -2.63
N THR A 67 15.13 29.81 -3.50
CA THR A 67 14.07 30.19 -4.45
C THR A 67 14.54 29.86 -5.86
N ARG A 68 13.72 29.12 -6.61
CA ARG A 68 14.06 28.71 -7.98
C ARG A 68 12.83 28.77 -8.85
N ARG A 69 12.90 29.45 -10.00
CA ARG A 69 11.74 29.75 -10.87
C ARG A 69 10.55 30.36 -10.11
N GLY A 70 10.84 31.23 -9.13
CA GLY A 70 9.82 31.85 -8.27
C GLY A 70 9.20 30.92 -7.21
N LEU A 71 9.66 29.67 -7.08
CA LEU A 71 9.15 28.71 -6.09
C LEU A 71 10.01 28.70 -4.83
N GLU A 72 9.36 28.76 -3.67
CA GLU A 72 10.00 28.49 -2.38
C GLU A 72 10.27 26.99 -2.24
N ILE A 73 11.54 26.64 -2.01
CA ILE A 73 11.97 25.26 -1.83
C ILE A 73 12.63 25.10 -0.46
N ARG A 74 12.23 24.06 0.27
CA ARG A 74 12.83 23.67 1.56
C ARG A 74 13.57 22.34 1.43
N HIS A 75 14.82 22.28 1.88
CA HIS A 75 15.63 21.05 1.87
C HIS A 75 15.93 20.55 3.29
N PRO A 76 14.94 20.03 4.03
CA PRO A 76 15.18 19.49 5.37
C PRO A 76 16.12 18.29 5.29
N ARG A 77 16.95 18.13 6.32
CA ARG A 77 17.93 17.04 6.40
C ARG A 77 17.32 15.82 7.07
N TYR A 78 17.57 14.63 6.50
CA TYR A 78 17.13 13.37 7.10
C TYR A 78 18.28 12.36 7.18
N ALA A 79 18.32 11.60 8.26
CA ALA A 79 19.36 10.60 8.48
C ALA A 79 19.11 9.34 7.62
N ILE A 80 20.16 8.86 6.95
CA ILE A 80 20.15 7.56 6.26
C ILE A 80 21.27 6.71 6.88
N PRO A 81 20.94 5.79 7.80
CA PRO A 81 21.94 4.87 8.34
C PRO A 81 22.46 3.94 7.23
N PRO A 82 23.79 3.77 7.07
CA PRO A 82 24.36 2.83 6.11
C PRO A 82 23.81 1.41 6.31
N ARG A 83 23.64 0.65 5.21
CA ARG A 83 23.10 -0.75 5.17
C ARG A 83 21.65 -0.97 5.64
N LEU A 84 21.08 -0.09 6.48
CA LEU A 84 19.67 -0.16 6.92
C LEU A 84 18.74 0.76 6.10
N ALA A 85 19.33 1.62 5.26
CA ALA A 85 18.70 2.71 4.51
C ALA A 85 17.35 2.38 3.84
N MET A 86 17.24 1.25 3.13
CA MET A 86 16.06 0.97 2.33
C MET A 86 14.80 0.79 3.16
N GLY A 87 14.85 0.12 4.33
CA GLY A 87 13.66 -0.12 5.15
C GLY A 87 13.25 1.07 6.03
N PHE A 88 14.20 1.91 6.44
CA PHE A 88 13.96 3.04 7.35
C PHE A 88 13.66 4.36 6.63
N ALA A 89 14.02 4.48 5.34
CA ALA A 89 13.86 5.73 4.60
C ALA A 89 12.42 6.30 4.61
N PRO A 90 11.33 5.51 4.47
CA PRO A 90 9.98 6.05 4.52
C PRO A 90 9.66 6.73 5.86
N ALA A 91 10.06 6.12 6.99
CA ALA A 91 9.79 6.68 8.31
C ALA A 91 10.62 7.95 8.59
N ALA A 92 11.87 7.99 8.11
CA ALA A 92 12.70 9.18 8.22
C ALA A 92 12.14 10.35 7.39
N LEU A 93 11.71 10.07 6.15
CA LEU A 93 11.08 11.06 5.28
C LEU A 93 9.73 11.51 5.82
N GLU A 94 8.90 10.62 6.34
CA GLU A 94 7.61 10.94 6.94
C GLU A 94 7.75 11.99 8.06
N ARG A 95 8.77 11.86 8.92
CA ARG A 95 9.05 12.86 9.97
C ARG A 95 9.46 14.20 9.37
N CYS A 96 10.28 14.19 8.33
CA CYS A 96 10.76 15.42 7.67
C CYS A 96 9.64 16.13 6.93
N PHE A 97 8.88 15.40 6.11
CA PHE A 97 7.71 15.90 5.41
C PHE A 97 6.65 16.41 6.38
N ALA A 98 6.31 15.66 7.44
CA ALA A 98 5.34 16.11 8.44
C ALA A 98 5.77 17.41 9.13
N LYS A 99 7.04 17.52 9.54
CA LYS A 99 7.57 18.73 10.19
C LYS A 99 7.52 19.92 9.24
N ALA A 100 7.97 19.76 8.01
CA ALA A 100 7.98 20.82 7.01
C ALA A 100 6.55 21.26 6.62
N ALA A 101 5.64 20.31 6.39
CA ALA A 101 4.25 20.60 6.05
C ALA A 101 3.52 21.35 7.18
N ARG A 102 3.69 20.93 8.44
CA ARG A 102 3.11 21.64 9.59
C ARG A 102 3.70 23.04 9.76
N ALA A 103 5.00 23.22 9.52
CA ALA A 103 5.62 24.54 9.57
C ALA A 103 5.00 25.47 8.52
N LEU A 104 4.79 24.99 7.29
CA LEU A 104 4.12 25.77 6.24
C LEU A 104 2.69 26.16 6.62
N ILE A 105 1.91 25.22 7.18
CA ILE A 105 0.55 25.50 7.67
C ILE A 105 0.57 26.54 8.79
N ALA A 106 1.49 26.40 9.75
CA ALA A 106 1.64 27.36 10.86
C ALA A 106 2.09 28.76 10.40
N GLU A 107 2.81 28.84 9.29
CA GLU A 107 3.19 30.11 8.63
C GLU A 107 2.07 30.70 7.76
N GLY A 108 0.83 30.16 7.85
CA GLY A 108 -0.33 30.66 7.11
C GLY A 108 -0.46 30.13 5.67
N TRP A 109 0.42 29.21 5.26
CA TRP A 109 0.36 28.58 3.94
C TRP A 109 -0.27 27.19 4.04
N ASP A 110 -1.58 27.16 4.32
CA ASP A 110 -2.36 25.93 4.18
C ASP A 110 -2.57 25.59 2.70
N PHE A 111 -2.44 24.32 2.36
CA PHE A 111 -2.45 23.80 0.99
C PHE A 111 -3.60 22.83 0.77
N ASP A 112 -4.05 22.71 -0.48
CA ASP A 112 -5.23 21.94 -0.86
C ASP A 112 -4.91 20.47 -1.11
N LEU A 113 -3.71 20.17 -1.62
CA LEU A 113 -3.31 18.83 -2.07
C LEU A 113 -1.80 18.60 -1.99
N ILE A 114 -1.40 17.35 -1.75
CA ILE A 114 -0.01 16.89 -1.80
C ILE A 114 0.28 16.22 -3.15
N ASP A 115 1.27 16.74 -3.87
CA ASP A 115 1.81 16.14 -5.10
C ASP A 115 3.14 15.46 -4.80
N ALA A 116 3.14 14.13 -4.66
CA ALA A 116 4.32 13.37 -4.31
C ALA A 116 4.93 12.65 -5.51
N HIS A 117 6.25 12.67 -5.61
CA HIS A 117 6.98 12.02 -6.71
C HIS A 117 7.85 10.91 -6.19
N TYR A 118 7.87 9.80 -6.93
CA TYR A 118 8.54 8.55 -6.58
C TYR A 118 7.72 7.72 -5.57
N LEU A 119 7.29 6.50 -5.92
CA LEU A 119 6.40 5.71 -5.06
C LEU A 119 7.05 5.30 -3.73
N TYR A 120 8.37 5.04 -3.74
CA TYR A 120 9.11 4.61 -2.56
C TYR A 120 10.51 5.20 -2.55
N PRO A 121 10.99 5.76 -1.43
CA PRO A 121 10.31 5.86 -0.13
C PRO A 121 9.31 7.02 -0.02
N ASP A 122 9.35 7.96 -0.96
CA ASP A 122 8.68 9.26 -0.91
C ASP A 122 7.16 9.15 -0.87
N GLY A 123 6.56 8.40 -1.79
CA GLY A 123 5.11 8.23 -1.88
C GLY A 123 4.52 7.60 -0.62
N VAL A 124 5.17 6.58 -0.07
CA VAL A 124 4.78 5.98 1.22
C VAL A 124 4.81 7.02 2.35
N ALA A 125 5.85 7.84 2.42
CA ALA A 125 5.95 8.89 3.42
C ALA A 125 4.88 9.98 3.22
N ALA A 126 4.62 10.37 1.97
CA ALA A 126 3.65 11.39 1.61
C ALA A 126 2.22 10.97 1.97
N VAL A 127 1.81 9.74 1.66
CA VAL A 127 0.48 9.21 2.03
C VAL A 127 0.26 9.26 3.54
N ARG A 128 1.26 8.84 4.33
CA ARG A 128 1.17 8.88 5.79
C ARG A 128 1.06 10.30 6.34
N VAL A 129 1.74 11.26 5.72
CA VAL A 129 1.64 12.69 6.06
C VAL A 129 0.27 13.23 5.68
N ALA A 130 -0.20 12.94 4.47
CA ALA A 130 -1.50 13.36 3.95
C ALA A 130 -2.64 12.91 4.87
N ARG A 131 -2.65 11.61 5.24
CA ARG A 131 -3.60 11.03 6.19
C ARG A 131 -3.61 11.74 7.54
N ARG A 132 -2.45 12.13 8.07
CA ARG A 132 -2.34 12.85 9.35
C ARG A 132 -2.82 14.29 9.27
N LEU A 133 -2.74 14.91 8.09
CA LEU A 133 -3.15 16.29 7.87
C LEU A 133 -4.57 16.39 7.30
N GLY A 134 -5.23 15.26 7.02
CA GLY A 134 -6.55 15.23 6.36
C GLY A 134 -6.52 15.72 4.91
N LYS A 135 -5.35 15.79 4.27
CA LYS A 135 -5.17 16.34 2.91
C LYS A 135 -5.22 15.23 1.86
N PRO A 136 -5.71 15.51 0.64
CA PRO A 136 -5.58 14.58 -0.49
C PRO A 136 -4.12 14.47 -0.96
N VAL A 137 -3.79 13.34 -1.57
CA VAL A 137 -2.45 13.01 -2.06
C VAL A 137 -2.49 12.30 -3.41
N VAL A 138 -1.66 12.80 -4.34
CA VAL A 138 -1.41 12.17 -5.63
C VAL A 138 0.04 11.69 -5.68
N LEU A 139 0.24 10.46 -6.14
CA LEU A 139 1.58 9.88 -6.30
C LEU A 139 1.99 9.85 -7.77
N THR A 140 3.26 10.07 -8.07
CA THR A 140 3.79 9.93 -9.44
C THR A 140 4.83 8.81 -9.51
N ALA A 141 4.53 7.77 -10.29
CA ALA A 141 5.42 6.67 -10.63
C ALA A 141 6.33 7.05 -11.80
N ARG A 142 7.66 6.95 -11.60
CA ARG A 142 8.65 7.59 -12.50
C ARG A 142 9.61 6.62 -13.18
N GLY A 143 9.79 5.42 -12.65
CA GLY A 143 10.67 4.40 -13.25
C GLY A 143 11.03 3.27 -12.29
N SER A 144 12.17 3.38 -11.60
CA SER A 144 12.69 2.31 -10.73
C SER A 144 11.83 2.03 -9.50
N ASP A 145 11.08 3.01 -9.04
CA ASP A 145 10.04 2.86 -8.02
C ASP A 145 8.89 1.95 -8.46
N ALA A 146 8.59 1.83 -9.75
CA ALA A 146 7.58 0.91 -10.28
C ALA A 146 8.18 -0.42 -10.77
N THR A 147 9.45 -0.46 -11.19
CA THR A 147 10.03 -1.62 -11.91
C THR A 147 11.17 -2.35 -11.18
N LEU A 148 11.83 -1.69 -10.22
CA LEU A 148 12.96 -2.27 -9.47
C LEU A 148 12.63 -2.48 -8.01
N LEU A 149 12.18 -1.43 -7.32
CA LEU A 149 11.92 -1.47 -5.89
C LEU A 149 10.83 -2.50 -5.52
N PRO A 150 9.78 -2.70 -6.33
CA PRO A 150 8.79 -3.75 -6.09
C PRO A 150 9.32 -5.19 -6.23
N ARG A 151 10.56 -5.40 -6.68
CA ARG A 151 11.19 -6.73 -6.65
C ARG A 151 11.58 -7.16 -5.23
N PHE A 152 11.65 -6.21 -4.30
CA PHE A 152 11.89 -6.49 -2.89
C PHE A 152 10.55 -6.59 -2.15
N PRO A 153 10.26 -7.68 -1.40
CA PRO A 153 8.93 -7.92 -0.82
C PRO A 153 8.41 -6.79 0.07
N ARG A 154 9.27 -6.21 0.92
CA ARG A 154 8.89 -5.12 1.84
C ARG A 154 8.55 -3.82 1.09
N PRO A 155 9.44 -3.24 0.26
CA PRO A 155 9.07 -2.11 -0.59
C PRO A 155 7.86 -2.37 -1.47
N ARG A 156 7.72 -3.57 -2.07
CA ARG A 156 6.54 -3.94 -2.87
C ARG A 156 5.25 -3.74 -2.09
N ARG A 157 5.18 -4.31 -0.88
CA ARG A 157 4.00 -4.20 -0.03
C ARG A 157 3.67 -2.74 0.27
N MET A 158 4.67 -1.98 0.72
CA MET A 158 4.49 -0.57 1.08
C MET A 158 4.08 0.31 -0.12
N ILE A 159 4.58 0.00 -1.31
CA ILE A 159 4.19 0.69 -2.55
C ILE A 159 2.72 0.41 -2.87
N LEU A 160 2.29 -0.86 -2.83
CA LEU A 160 0.89 -1.23 -3.12
C LEU A 160 -0.07 -0.64 -2.08
N ASP A 161 0.29 -0.67 -0.81
CA ASP A 161 -0.50 -0.03 0.26
C ASP A 161 -0.62 1.49 0.02
N ALA A 162 0.49 2.16 -0.31
CA ALA A 162 0.49 3.61 -0.59
C ALA A 162 -0.34 3.96 -1.83
N ILE A 163 -0.31 3.15 -2.90
CA ILE A 163 -1.18 3.31 -4.07
C ILE A 163 -2.65 3.11 -3.66
N GLY A 164 -2.94 2.10 -2.85
CA GLY A 164 -4.28 1.81 -2.35
C GLY A 164 -4.86 2.93 -1.49
N GLU A 165 -4.02 3.65 -0.74
CA GLU A 165 -4.43 4.78 0.11
C GLU A 165 -4.44 6.14 -0.60
N ALA A 166 -3.68 6.31 -1.69
CA ALA A 166 -3.64 7.58 -2.43
C ALA A 166 -4.97 7.90 -3.14
N ASP A 167 -5.27 9.19 -3.31
CA ASP A 167 -6.45 9.65 -4.06
C ASP A 167 -6.30 9.36 -5.56
N ALA A 168 -5.08 9.47 -6.09
CA ALA A 168 -4.73 9.03 -7.45
C ALA A 168 -3.23 8.75 -7.61
N VAL A 169 -2.89 8.03 -8.68
CA VAL A 169 -1.53 7.77 -9.11
C VAL A 169 -1.35 8.17 -10.58
N ILE A 170 -0.27 8.88 -10.87
CA ILE A 170 0.18 9.24 -12.21
C ILE A 170 1.32 8.31 -12.61
N ALA A 171 1.18 7.57 -13.69
CA ALA A 171 2.28 6.84 -14.32
C ALA A 171 2.80 7.61 -15.54
N VAL A 172 4.12 7.81 -15.64
CA VAL A 172 4.71 8.57 -16.76
C VAL A 172 4.78 7.80 -18.09
N ALA A 173 4.33 6.54 -18.12
CA ALA A 173 4.27 5.70 -19.30
C ALA A 173 3.21 4.59 -19.10
N GLN A 174 2.62 4.10 -20.19
CA GLN A 174 1.70 2.96 -20.13
C GLN A 174 2.41 1.72 -19.58
N ALA A 175 3.66 1.48 -20.00
CA ALA A 175 4.46 0.36 -19.51
C ALA A 175 4.63 0.34 -17.98
N LEU A 176 4.66 1.52 -17.33
CA LEU A 176 4.73 1.62 -15.87
C LEU A 176 3.38 1.35 -15.22
N LYS A 177 2.26 1.82 -15.81
CA LYS A 177 0.92 1.47 -15.34
C LYS A 177 0.72 -0.04 -15.40
N ASP A 178 1.05 -0.67 -16.52
CA ASP A 178 0.88 -2.10 -16.70
C ASP A 178 1.71 -2.91 -15.68
N GLU A 179 2.94 -2.47 -15.40
CA GLU A 179 3.78 -3.11 -14.38
C GLU A 179 3.17 -2.99 -12.97
N LEU A 180 2.66 -1.82 -12.60
CA LEU A 180 2.01 -1.62 -11.31
C LEU A 180 0.74 -2.48 -11.19
N VAL A 181 -0.09 -2.53 -12.24
CA VAL A 181 -1.29 -3.37 -12.28
C VAL A 181 -0.92 -4.84 -12.15
N ARG A 182 0.10 -5.33 -12.89
CA ARG A 182 0.63 -6.69 -12.73
C ARG A 182 1.09 -7.00 -11.31
N LEU A 183 1.59 -6.00 -10.59
CA LEU A 183 2.02 -6.16 -9.20
C LEU A 183 0.85 -6.20 -8.20
N GLY A 184 -0.37 -5.85 -8.61
CA GLY A 184 -1.59 -5.83 -7.79
C GLY A 184 -2.14 -4.43 -7.49
N ALA A 185 -1.70 -3.39 -8.19
CA ALA A 185 -2.22 -2.04 -8.01
C ALA A 185 -3.61 -1.86 -8.68
N PRO A 186 -4.56 -1.13 -8.06
CA PRO A 186 -5.85 -0.81 -8.67
C PRO A 186 -5.68 0.04 -9.94
N ALA A 187 -6.10 -0.49 -11.08
CA ALA A 187 -5.92 0.14 -12.39
C ALA A 187 -6.68 1.46 -12.54
N GLU A 188 -7.84 1.56 -11.88
CA GLU A 188 -8.73 2.72 -11.83
C GLU A 188 -8.11 3.91 -11.10
N LYS A 189 -7.15 3.67 -10.20
CA LYS A 189 -6.39 4.75 -9.53
C LYS A 189 -5.25 5.30 -10.37
N ILE A 190 -4.83 4.61 -11.43
CA ILE A 190 -3.63 4.94 -12.19
C ILE A 190 -4.00 5.61 -13.52
N SER A 191 -3.66 6.90 -13.64
CA SER A 191 -3.74 7.67 -14.89
C SER A 191 -2.38 7.76 -15.56
N VAL A 192 -2.32 7.66 -16.89
CA VAL A 192 -1.06 7.80 -17.63
C VAL A 192 -0.93 9.24 -18.11
N LEU A 193 0.00 10.00 -17.52
CA LEU A 193 0.35 11.35 -17.95
C LEU A 193 1.86 11.39 -18.19
N ARG A 194 2.24 11.51 -19.46
CA ARG A 194 3.63 11.38 -19.93
C ARG A 194 4.44 12.63 -19.57
N ASN A 195 5.77 12.57 -19.66
CA ASN A 195 6.53 13.81 -19.59
C ASN A 195 6.56 14.46 -20.98
N GLY A 196 6.58 15.80 -21.00
CA GLY A 196 6.74 16.57 -22.22
C GLY A 196 8.18 16.99 -22.53
N VAL A 197 8.34 17.68 -23.65
CA VAL A 197 9.53 18.44 -24.02
C VAL A 197 9.20 19.94 -24.09
N ASP A 198 10.20 20.77 -23.83
CA ASP A 198 10.12 22.23 -23.95
C ASP A 198 10.66 22.63 -25.35
N PRO A 199 9.78 22.96 -26.32
CA PRO A 199 10.18 23.23 -27.70
C PRO A 199 10.91 24.57 -27.87
N ASP A 200 10.74 25.52 -26.94
CA ASP A 200 11.45 26.80 -26.98
C ASP A 200 12.91 26.61 -26.57
N ARG A 201 13.14 25.76 -25.58
CA ARG A 201 14.48 25.38 -25.14
C ARG A 201 15.16 24.42 -26.11
N PHE A 202 14.48 23.35 -26.50
CA PHE A 202 14.99 22.32 -27.41
C PHE A 202 14.53 22.59 -28.83
N ARG A 203 15.17 23.58 -29.44
CA ARG A 203 14.93 23.96 -30.84
C ARG A 203 16.16 23.68 -31.71
N PRO A 204 15.96 23.41 -33.01
CA PRO A 204 17.04 23.28 -33.97
C PRO A 204 17.97 24.50 -33.95
N GLN A 205 19.27 24.24 -33.96
CA GLN A 205 20.33 25.22 -34.15
C GLN A 205 21.00 25.04 -35.51
N ASN A 206 21.87 25.97 -35.90
CA ASN A 206 22.63 25.87 -37.16
C ASN A 206 23.59 24.67 -37.12
N ARG A 207 23.14 23.55 -37.68
CA ARG A 207 23.86 22.27 -37.74
C ARG A 207 25.24 22.40 -38.37
N ALA A 208 25.36 23.13 -39.49
CA ALA A 208 26.62 23.28 -40.21
C ALA A 208 27.65 24.02 -39.35
N ALA A 209 27.24 25.11 -38.70
CA ALA A 209 28.11 25.87 -37.80
C ALA A 209 28.57 25.03 -36.59
N VAL A 210 27.65 24.28 -35.97
CA VAL A 210 27.99 23.42 -34.81
C VAL A 210 28.94 22.29 -35.22
N ARG A 211 28.70 21.63 -36.36
CA ARG A 211 29.57 20.57 -36.90
C ARG A 211 30.96 21.09 -37.23
N SER A 212 31.04 22.26 -37.86
CA SER A 212 32.32 22.92 -38.16
C SER A 212 33.10 23.22 -36.89
N ARG A 213 32.45 23.84 -35.88
CA ARG A 213 33.06 24.18 -34.58
C ARG A 213 33.59 22.94 -33.84
N LEU A 214 32.90 21.81 -33.95
CA LEU A 214 33.27 20.56 -33.29
C LEU A 214 34.18 19.65 -34.14
N GLY A 215 34.55 20.07 -35.35
CA GLY A 215 35.36 19.26 -36.28
C GLY A 215 34.72 17.91 -36.58
N LEU A 216 33.41 17.90 -36.85
CA LEU A 216 32.62 16.70 -37.14
C LEU A 216 32.47 16.52 -38.66
N LYS A 217 32.76 15.31 -39.14
CA LYS A 217 32.62 14.89 -40.53
C LYS A 217 31.84 13.58 -40.58
N GLY A 218 31.14 13.33 -41.69
CA GLY A 218 30.33 12.12 -41.87
C GLY A 218 29.13 12.03 -40.91
N PRO A 219 28.57 10.82 -40.73
CA PRO A 219 27.51 10.56 -39.76
C PRO A 219 27.94 10.83 -38.31
N VAL A 220 27.09 11.50 -37.53
CA VAL A 220 27.30 11.85 -36.13
C VAL A 220 26.22 11.20 -35.28
N LEU A 221 26.63 10.27 -34.42
CA LEU A 221 25.79 9.65 -33.40
C LEU A 221 26.00 10.37 -32.07
N LEU A 222 24.94 10.51 -31.30
CA LEU A 222 24.99 11.09 -29.97
C LEU A 222 24.45 10.10 -28.94
N SER A 223 25.11 9.97 -27.80
CA SER A 223 24.60 9.25 -26.63
C SER A 223 24.62 10.17 -25.42
N VAL A 224 23.44 10.44 -24.84
CA VAL A 224 23.29 11.38 -23.71
C VAL A 224 22.83 10.64 -22.45
N GLY A 225 23.54 10.86 -21.34
CA GLY A 225 23.11 10.46 -20.01
C GLY A 225 24.23 9.90 -19.14
N HIS A 226 23.92 9.63 -17.86
CA HIS A 226 24.90 9.12 -16.90
C HIS A 226 25.68 7.90 -17.40
N LEU A 227 27.00 7.88 -17.16
CA LEU A 227 27.88 6.77 -17.52
C LEU A 227 27.76 5.65 -16.47
N ILE A 228 26.65 4.92 -16.53
CA ILE A 228 26.31 3.78 -15.69
C ILE A 228 25.90 2.58 -16.56
N LYS A 229 26.12 1.35 -16.05
CA LYS A 229 25.84 0.09 -16.79
C LYS A 229 24.44 0.02 -17.41
N ARG A 230 23.43 0.55 -16.70
CA ARG A 230 22.03 0.54 -17.15
C ARG A 230 21.81 1.32 -18.45
N LYS A 231 22.55 2.40 -18.70
CA LYS A 231 22.39 3.25 -19.89
C LYS A 231 22.95 2.65 -21.17
N GLY A 232 23.77 1.59 -21.07
CA GLY A 232 24.21 0.80 -22.23
C GLY A 232 25.18 1.49 -23.17
N HIS A 233 25.90 2.53 -22.72
CA HIS A 233 26.96 3.19 -23.50
C HIS A 233 27.99 2.21 -24.05
N ASP A 234 28.26 1.11 -23.34
CA ASP A 234 29.15 0.03 -23.77
C ASP A 234 28.67 -0.67 -25.04
N ARG A 235 27.34 -0.78 -25.23
CA ARG A 235 26.73 -1.34 -26.44
C ARG A 235 26.77 -0.35 -27.59
N VAL A 236 26.56 0.93 -27.34
CA VAL A 236 26.66 2.00 -28.35
C VAL A 236 28.11 2.12 -28.87
N ILE A 237 29.10 2.10 -27.98
CA ILE A 237 30.52 2.07 -28.36
C ILE A 237 30.85 0.81 -29.16
N ALA A 238 30.30 -0.35 -28.80
CA ALA A 238 30.52 -1.57 -29.56
C ALA A 238 29.87 -1.54 -30.95
N ALA A 239 28.69 -0.96 -31.08
CA ALA A 239 28.01 -0.78 -32.36
C ALA A 239 28.82 0.10 -33.32
N LEU A 240 29.56 1.08 -32.81
CA LEU A 240 30.42 1.97 -33.59
C LEU A 240 31.51 1.25 -34.40
N ALA A 241 31.95 0.06 -33.95
CA ALA A 241 32.92 -0.76 -34.68
C ALA A 241 32.37 -1.23 -36.04
N ALA A 242 31.05 -1.42 -36.15
CA ALA A 242 30.38 -1.81 -37.39
C ALA A 242 29.89 -0.60 -38.23
N LEU A 243 30.29 0.62 -37.85
CA LEU A 243 29.90 1.89 -38.45
C LEU A 243 31.17 2.74 -38.71
N PRO A 244 31.95 2.42 -39.76
CA PRO A 244 33.30 2.97 -39.94
C PRO A 244 33.33 4.50 -40.13
N ASP A 245 32.33 5.07 -40.82
CA ASP A 245 32.28 6.50 -41.14
C ASP A 245 31.64 7.36 -40.04
N ALA A 246 31.06 6.73 -39.02
CA ALA A 246 30.35 7.43 -37.96
C ALA A 246 31.29 7.93 -36.86
N THR A 247 30.99 9.13 -36.32
CA THR A 247 31.57 9.64 -35.07
C THR A 247 30.53 9.52 -33.95
N LEU A 248 30.92 9.01 -32.79
CA LEU A 248 30.04 8.92 -31.61
C LEU A 248 30.44 9.98 -30.59
N LEU A 249 29.51 10.87 -30.26
CA LEU A 249 29.62 11.82 -29.15
C LEU A 249 28.93 11.23 -27.92
N ILE A 250 29.64 11.23 -26.78
CA ILE A 250 29.12 10.73 -25.51
C ILE A 250 29.07 11.88 -24.51
N ALA A 251 27.86 12.39 -24.24
CA ALA A 251 27.61 13.46 -23.28
C ALA A 251 27.10 12.88 -21.95
N GLY A 252 27.91 12.98 -20.90
CA GLY A 252 27.57 12.55 -19.56
C GLY A 252 28.78 12.15 -18.72
N GLU A 253 28.54 12.00 -17.42
CA GLU A 253 29.53 11.53 -16.45
C GLU A 253 29.01 10.37 -15.62
N GLY A 254 29.94 9.62 -15.06
CA GLY A 254 29.63 8.52 -14.17
C GLY A 254 30.80 7.55 -13.97
N PRO A 255 30.64 6.60 -13.04
CA PRO A 255 31.69 5.69 -12.60
C PRO A 255 32.18 4.75 -13.71
N GLU A 256 31.42 4.54 -14.78
CA GLU A 256 31.82 3.65 -15.88
C GLU A 256 32.77 4.31 -16.89
N ARG A 257 33.08 5.62 -16.79
CA ARG A 257 33.87 6.36 -17.79
C ARG A 257 35.17 5.64 -18.18
N ALA A 258 36.03 5.36 -17.21
CA ALA A 258 37.32 4.71 -17.47
C ALA A 258 37.16 3.31 -18.11
N ARG A 259 36.11 2.56 -17.74
CA ARG A 259 35.80 1.25 -18.34
C ARG A 259 35.35 1.39 -19.79
N LEU A 260 34.55 2.41 -20.10
CA LEU A 260 34.05 2.71 -21.45
C LEU A 260 35.17 3.18 -22.38
N GLU A 261 36.05 4.06 -21.91
CA GLU A 261 37.23 4.50 -22.68
C GLU A 261 38.18 3.33 -22.99
N ARG A 262 38.45 2.44 -22.01
CA ARG A 262 39.21 1.20 -22.27
C ARG A 262 38.53 0.29 -23.28
N ARG A 263 37.19 0.25 -23.29
CA ARG A 263 36.43 -0.53 -24.26
C ARG A 263 36.54 0.06 -25.66
N ALA A 264 36.47 1.39 -25.80
CA ALA A 264 36.67 2.06 -27.09
C ALA A 264 38.06 1.76 -27.67
N ARG A 265 39.12 1.84 -26.85
CA ARG A 265 40.49 1.47 -27.25
C ARG A 265 40.61 0.01 -27.70
N ARG A 266 40.06 -0.93 -26.93
CA ARG A 266 40.09 -2.36 -27.29
C ARG A 266 39.36 -2.68 -28.59
N LEU A 267 38.38 -1.88 -28.96
CA LEU A 267 37.61 -2.04 -30.20
C LEU A 267 38.17 -1.21 -31.35
N GLY A 268 39.26 -0.45 -31.14
CA GLY A 268 39.86 0.40 -32.16
C GLY A 268 39.00 1.59 -32.60
N VAL A 269 38.08 2.05 -31.74
CA VAL A 269 37.14 3.14 -32.06
C VAL A 269 37.36 4.40 -31.22
N ASP A 270 38.40 4.45 -30.41
CA ASP A 270 38.70 5.59 -29.52
C ASP A 270 38.98 6.90 -30.26
N GLY A 271 39.49 6.85 -31.50
CA GLY A 271 39.60 8.03 -32.37
C GLY A 271 38.26 8.62 -32.84
N ARG A 272 37.17 7.84 -32.77
CA ARG A 272 35.81 8.24 -33.20
C ARG A 272 34.78 8.29 -32.08
N ALA A 273 35.07 7.72 -30.91
CA ALA A 273 34.23 7.78 -29.71
C ALA A 273 34.69 8.92 -28.79
N ARG A 274 34.11 10.12 -28.95
CA ARG A 274 34.49 11.34 -28.22
C ARG A 274 33.66 11.50 -26.94
N PHE A 275 34.33 11.45 -25.79
CA PHE A 275 33.72 11.66 -24.48
C PHE A 275 33.72 13.15 -24.12
N LEU A 276 32.54 13.77 -24.05
CA LEU A 276 32.37 15.20 -23.81
C LEU A 276 32.30 15.58 -22.33
N GLY A 277 32.19 14.61 -21.43
CA GLY A 277 31.98 14.86 -20.00
C GLY A 277 30.56 15.39 -19.70
N ALA A 278 30.38 16.06 -18.56
CA ALA A 278 29.11 16.66 -18.21
C ALA A 278 28.86 17.89 -19.10
N VAL A 279 27.77 17.88 -19.84
CA VAL A 279 27.35 19.00 -20.70
C VAL A 279 26.18 19.72 -20.03
N PRO A 280 26.24 21.05 -19.84
CA PRO A 280 25.12 21.83 -19.35
C PRO A 280 23.86 21.64 -20.20
N HIS A 281 22.69 21.73 -19.58
CA HIS A 281 21.42 21.41 -20.25
C HIS A 281 21.08 22.42 -21.35
N GLU A 282 21.55 23.66 -21.21
CA GLU A 282 21.50 24.74 -22.21
C GLU A 282 22.37 24.50 -23.45
N ASP A 283 23.42 23.69 -23.36
CA ASP A 283 24.34 23.40 -24.47
C ASP A 283 23.93 22.14 -25.26
N LEU A 284 23.08 21.29 -24.68
CA LEU A 284 22.59 20.07 -25.33
C LEU A 284 21.87 20.32 -26.67
N PRO A 285 21.05 21.38 -26.87
CA PRO A 285 20.41 21.64 -28.16
C PRO A 285 21.38 21.74 -29.33
N ALA A 286 22.60 22.26 -29.10
CA ALA A 286 23.64 22.31 -30.13
C ALA A 286 24.07 20.90 -30.56
N LEU A 287 24.31 20.02 -29.57
CA LEU A 287 24.71 18.63 -29.81
C LEU A 287 23.60 17.83 -30.48
N TYR A 288 22.35 17.98 -30.03
CA TYR A 288 21.20 17.35 -30.68
C TYR A 288 21.05 17.82 -32.14
N SER A 289 21.20 19.12 -32.38
CA SER A 289 21.12 19.68 -33.74
C SER A 289 22.24 19.19 -34.66
N ALA A 290 23.41 18.86 -34.10
CA ALA A 290 24.56 18.33 -34.85
C ALA A 290 24.46 16.83 -35.17
N ALA A 291 23.70 16.06 -34.37
CA ALA A 291 23.56 14.62 -34.51
C ALA A 291 22.68 14.21 -35.70
N ASP A 292 23.06 13.16 -36.42
CA ASP A 292 22.17 12.42 -37.33
C ASP A 292 21.23 11.49 -36.56
N ALA A 293 21.70 10.91 -35.45
CA ALA A 293 20.85 10.11 -34.57
C ALA A 293 21.28 10.20 -33.10
N LEU A 294 20.29 10.26 -32.20
CA LEU A 294 20.49 9.95 -30.78
C LEU A 294 20.39 8.44 -30.58
N VAL A 295 21.38 7.82 -29.95
CA VAL A 295 21.40 6.37 -29.69
C VAL A 295 21.27 6.08 -28.19
N LEU A 296 20.21 5.36 -27.80
CA LEU A 296 19.90 5.02 -26.40
C LEU A 296 19.72 3.51 -26.19
N ALA A 297 20.73 2.84 -25.62
CA ALA A 297 20.72 1.40 -25.38
C ALA A 297 20.42 0.99 -23.92
N SER A 298 19.50 1.71 -23.27
CA SER A 298 19.14 1.49 -21.87
C SER A 298 18.44 0.15 -21.62
N SER A 299 18.76 -0.51 -20.49
CA SER A 299 18.02 -1.72 -20.06
C SER A 299 16.74 -1.43 -19.26
N ARG A 300 16.54 -0.18 -18.83
CA ARG A 300 15.35 0.26 -18.11
C ARG A 300 15.22 1.77 -18.13
N GLU A 301 14.06 2.26 -18.58
CA GLU A 301 13.66 3.66 -18.58
C GLU A 301 12.24 3.80 -18.02
N GLY A 302 11.91 4.95 -17.45
CA GLY A 302 10.53 5.32 -17.17
C GLY A 302 9.93 5.97 -18.41
N TRP A 303 10.29 7.24 -18.60
CA TRP A 303 10.05 8.01 -19.82
C TRP A 303 11.35 8.77 -20.19
N PRO A 304 12.07 8.37 -21.25
CA PRO A 304 13.39 8.91 -21.57
C PRO A 304 13.31 10.27 -22.27
N ASN A 305 13.26 11.36 -21.49
CA ASN A 305 13.16 12.73 -22.02
C ASN A 305 14.21 13.08 -23.09
N VAL A 306 15.44 12.55 -22.97
CA VAL A 306 16.52 12.80 -23.95
C VAL A 306 16.12 12.45 -25.39
N LEU A 307 15.22 11.47 -25.59
CA LEU A 307 14.71 11.12 -26.91
C LEU A 307 13.86 12.26 -27.47
N LEU A 308 12.93 12.79 -26.69
CA LEU A 308 12.09 13.91 -27.10
C LEU A 308 12.90 15.21 -27.26
N GLU A 309 13.88 15.47 -26.38
CA GLU A 309 14.80 16.61 -26.48
C GLU A 309 15.60 16.59 -27.79
N ALA A 310 16.10 15.40 -28.20
CA ALA A 310 16.78 15.23 -29.47
C ALA A 310 15.83 15.43 -30.67
N MET A 311 14.64 14.83 -30.61
CA MET A 311 13.66 14.94 -31.69
C MET A 311 13.17 16.38 -31.86
N ALA A 312 12.99 17.14 -30.78
CA ALA A 312 12.62 18.56 -30.84
C ALA A 312 13.70 19.43 -31.52
N CYS A 313 14.96 19.03 -31.44
CA CYS A 313 16.06 19.63 -32.21
C CYS A 313 16.21 19.04 -33.64
N GLY A 314 15.29 18.18 -34.06
CA GLY A 314 15.23 17.53 -35.36
C GLY A 314 16.11 16.29 -35.52
N ALA A 315 16.66 15.72 -34.44
CA ALA A 315 17.45 14.50 -34.50
C ALA A 315 16.61 13.25 -34.14
N PRO A 316 16.41 12.30 -35.08
CA PRO A 316 15.71 11.06 -34.78
C PRO A 316 16.50 10.17 -33.83
N ALA A 317 15.85 9.16 -33.28
CA ALA A 317 16.42 8.28 -32.27
C ALA A 317 16.55 6.82 -32.73
N VAL A 318 17.65 6.17 -32.34
CA VAL A 318 17.77 4.71 -32.29
C VAL A 318 17.76 4.28 -30.84
N ALA A 319 16.80 3.45 -30.43
CA ALA A 319 16.71 3.05 -29.03
C ALA A 319 16.38 1.57 -28.83
N THR A 320 16.79 1.00 -27.70
CA THR A 320 16.39 -0.36 -27.31
C THR A 320 15.04 -0.35 -26.60
N ALA A 321 14.19 -1.33 -26.87
CA ALA A 321 12.87 -1.45 -26.26
C ALA A 321 12.96 -1.71 -24.74
N ALA A 322 12.85 -0.66 -23.94
CA ALA A 322 12.88 -0.73 -22.48
C ALA A 322 11.92 0.29 -21.86
N GLY A 323 11.02 -0.16 -20.98
CA GLY A 323 10.05 0.71 -20.31
C GLY A 323 9.21 1.51 -21.30
N GLY A 324 9.07 2.83 -21.10
CA GLY A 324 8.33 3.71 -21.99
C GLY A 324 9.01 4.03 -23.33
N THR A 325 10.23 3.55 -23.60
CA THR A 325 10.95 3.84 -24.86
C THR A 325 10.15 3.48 -26.12
N PRO A 326 9.47 2.31 -26.23
CA PRO A 326 8.66 1.99 -27.40
C PRO A 326 7.46 2.92 -27.61
N GLU A 327 6.95 3.52 -26.53
CA GLU A 327 5.88 4.52 -26.62
C GLU A 327 6.41 5.86 -27.18
N VAL A 328 7.68 6.19 -26.91
CA VAL A 328 8.34 7.40 -27.42
C VAL A 328 8.77 7.23 -28.88
N VAL A 329 9.30 6.06 -29.25
CA VAL A 329 9.75 5.76 -30.63
C VAL A 329 8.71 4.87 -31.32
N ARG A 330 7.50 5.41 -31.48
CA ARG A 330 6.34 4.67 -32.02
C ARG A 330 6.16 4.87 -33.52
N ALA A 331 6.64 5.98 -34.07
CA ALA A 331 6.44 6.35 -35.47
C ALA A 331 7.78 6.46 -36.23
N PRO A 332 7.79 6.28 -37.57
CA PRO A 332 9.00 6.36 -38.38
C PRO A 332 9.75 7.70 -38.26
N GLU A 333 9.04 8.80 -38.03
CA GLU A 333 9.59 10.15 -37.86
C GLU A 333 10.40 10.29 -36.56
N ALA A 334 10.05 9.50 -35.53
CA ALA A 334 10.76 9.46 -34.27
C ALA A 334 12.09 8.69 -34.39
N GLY A 335 12.15 7.68 -35.27
CA GLY A 335 13.36 6.92 -35.56
C GLY A 335 13.13 5.40 -35.60
N ARG A 336 14.02 4.62 -34.97
CA ARG A 336 14.00 3.14 -35.04
C ARG A 336 14.22 2.50 -33.67
N LEU A 337 13.52 1.39 -33.42
CA LEU A 337 13.81 0.51 -32.28
C LEU A 337 14.78 -0.60 -32.70
N ALA A 338 15.84 -0.79 -31.92
CA ALA A 338 16.74 -1.93 -32.11
C ALA A 338 16.02 -3.23 -31.70
N ALA A 339 16.10 -4.25 -32.56
CA ALA A 339 15.43 -5.54 -32.34
C ALA A 339 15.86 -6.26 -31.05
N ALA A 340 17.10 -6.00 -30.60
CA ALA A 340 17.63 -6.52 -29.35
C ALA A 340 18.56 -5.50 -28.69
N ARG A 341 18.83 -5.68 -27.40
CA ARG A 341 19.83 -4.90 -26.67
C ARG A 341 21.24 -5.44 -26.91
N THR A 342 21.67 -5.54 -28.17
CA THR A 342 23.00 -6.00 -28.60
C THR A 342 23.70 -4.94 -29.44
N ALA A 343 25.03 -5.03 -29.59
CA ALA A 343 25.78 -4.04 -30.35
C ALA A 343 25.41 -4.12 -31.84
N GLU A 344 25.21 -5.34 -32.31
CA GLU A 344 24.87 -5.71 -33.68
C GLU A 344 23.48 -5.17 -34.05
N ALA A 345 22.48 -5.37 -33.18
CA ALA A 345 21.14 -4.86 -33.40
C ALA A 345 21.07 -3.32 -33.35
N VAL A 346 21.86 -2.69 -32.48
CA VAL A 346 21.99 -1.22 -32.44
C VAL A 346 22.64 -0.71 -33.72
N ALA A 347 23.74 -1.32 -34.18
CA ALA A 347 24.38 -0.95 -35.43
C ALA A 347 23.44 -1.10 -36.63
N GLN A 348 22.68 -2.20 -36.69
CA GLN A 348 21.71 -2.43 -37.76
C GLN A 348 20.59 -1.38 -37.79
N ALA A 349 20.05 -1.02 -36.62
CA ALA A 349 19.03 0.01 -36.52
C ALA A 349 19.59 1.40 -36.88
N VAL A 350 20.85 1.69 -36.56
CA VAL A 350 21.53 2.92 -37.00
C VAL A 350 21.71 2.94 -38.51
N ARG A 351 22.19 1.86 -39.14
CA ARG A 351 22.30 1.77 -40.61
C ARG A 351 20.95 2.01 -41.27
N SER A 352 19.93 1.27 -40.85
CA SER A 352 18.57 1.45 -41.39
C SER A 352 18.02 2.87 -41.24
N LEU A 353 18.34 3.57 -40.15
CA LEU A 353 17.93 4.97 -39.97
C LEU A 353 18.75 5.93 -40.85
N LEU A 354 20.04 5.67 -41.08
CA LEU A 354 20.89 6.51 -41.92
C LEU A 354 20.63 6.29 -43.41
N ASP A 355 20.21 5.09 -43.81
CA ASP A 355 19.86 4.74 -45.19
C ASP A 355 18.51 5.36 -45.60
N ASP A 356 17.57 5.48 -44.65
CA ASP A 356 16.25 6.08 -44.84
C ASP A 356 15.91 7.04 -43.68
N PRO A 357 16.56 8.22 -43.64
CA PRO A 357 16.39 9.17 -42.55
C PRO A 357 15.06 9.93 -42.69
N PRO A 358 14.27 10.05 -41.61
CA PRO A 358 13.11 10.94 -41.65
C PRO A 358 13.55 12.39 -41.81
N SER A 359 12.68 13.22 -42.38
CA SER A 359 12.90 14.67 -42.40
C SER A 359 13.04 15.20 -40.97
N ARG A 360 14.04 16.06 -40.74
CA ARG A 360 14.26 16.69 -39.43
C ARG A 360 13.05 17.50 -38.97
N ASP A 361 12.32 18.12 -39.90
CA ASP A 361 11.11 18.88 -39.59
C ASP A 361 9.97 17.94 -39.17
N ALA A 362 9.85 16.78 -39.82
CA ALA A 362 8.88 15.74 -39.42
C ALA A 362 9.23 15.15 -38.05
N THR A 363 10.51 14.90 -37.77
CA THR A 363 10.99 14.49 -36.44
C THR A 363 10.68 15.53 -35.37
N ARG A 364 10.86 16.82 -35.67
CA ARG A 364 10.52 17.91 -34.76
C ARG A 364 9.02 17.98 -34.51
N ALA A 365 8.21 17.98 -35.56
CA ALA A 365 6.76 17.99 -35.46
C ALA A 365 6.23 16.78 -34.66
N TYR A 366 6.92 15.64 -34.72
CA TYR A 366 6.64 14.50 -33.84
C TYR A 366 6.85 14.84 -32.36
N ALA A 367 7.99 15.44 -32.01
CA ALA A 367 8.31 15.79 -30.63
C ALA A 367 7.37 16.86 -30.05
N GLU A 368 6.96 17.83 -30.87
CA GLU A 368 6.07 18.93 -30.45
C GLU A 368 4.67 18.44 -30.04
N ARG A 369 4.23 17.28 -30.56
CA ARG A 369 3.00 16.60 -30.07
C ARG A 369 3.14 16.03 -28.65
N HIS A 370 4.35 16.00 -28.10
CA HIS A 370 4.64 15.61 -26.73
C HIS A 370 5.04 16.84 -25.91
N SER A 371 4.29 17.94 -26.02
CA SER A 371 4.50 19.12 -25.18
C SER A 371 4.09 18.85 -23.73
N TRP A 372 4.47 19.74 -22.83
CA TRP A 372 4.01 19.68 -21.44
C TRP A 372 2.54 20.09 -21.27
N ASP A 373 1.88 20.64 -22.30
CA ASP A 373 0.55 21.23 -22.18
C ASP A 373 -0.52 20.17 -21.91
N ASP A 374 -0.54 19.08 -22.66
CA ASP A 374 -1.46 17.95 -22.44
C ASP A 374 -1.28 17.34 -21.05
N THR A 375 -0.03 17.25 -20.61
CA THR A 375 0.32 16.74 -19.28
C THR A 375 -0.16 17.68 -18.19
N ALA A 376 0.06 18.99 -18.36
CA ALA A 376 -0.37 20.01 -17.43
C ALA A 376 -1.90 20.06 -17.32
N ALA A 377 -2.61 19.99 -18.46
CA ALA A 377 -4.06 19.93 -18.52
C ALA A 377 -4.61 18.68 -17.82
N GLY A 378 -3.99 17.51 -18.05
CA GLY A 378 -4.37 16.27 -17.38
C GLY A 378 -4.14 16.31 -15.86
N ILE A 379 -3.07 16.95 -15.40
CA ILE A 379 -2.78 17.14 -13.97
C ILE A 379 -3.80 18.10 -13.35
N GLU A 380 -4.07 19.23 -14.00
CA GLU A 380 -5.05 20.23 -13.57
C GLU A 380 -6.43 19.59 -13.40
N ALA A 381 -6.95 18.93 -14.44
CA ALA A 381 -8.24 18.24 -14.37
C ALA A 381 -8.28 17.18 -13.26
N LEU A 382 -7.18 16.44 -13.07
CA LEU A 382 -7.08 15.44 -12.00
C LEU A 382 -7.14 16.08 -10.61
N PHE A 383 -6.36 17.14 -10.38
CA PHE A 383 -6.29 17.82 -9.08
C PHE A 383 -7.61 18.52 -8.75
N GLU A 384 -8.19 19.24 -9.71
CA GLU A 384 -9.49 19.87 -9.54
C GLU A 384 -10.58 18.86 -9.22
N ARG A 385 -10.60 17.72 -9.91
CA ARG A 385 -11.54 16.63 -9.62
C ARG A 385 -11.39 16.12 -8.19
N ILE A 386 -10.16 15.86 -7.73
CA ILE A 386 -9.91 15.35 -6.38
C ILE A 386 -10.33 16.38 -5.33
N ILE A 387 -9.94 17.66 -5.51
CA ILE A 387 -10.30 18.74 -4.60
C ILE A 387 -11.83 18.94 -4.56
N ALA A 388 -12.50 18.91 -5.73
CA ALA A 388 -13.94 19.04 -5.82
C ALA A 388 -14.68 17.86 -5.18
N GLN A 389 -14.20 16.62 -5.37
CA GLN A 389 -14.75 15.43 -4.71
C GLN A 389 -14.61 15.51 -3.19
N ARG A 390 -13.45 15.97 -2.70
CA ARG A 390 -13.20 16.19 -1.27
C ARG A 390 -14.14 17.26 -0.71
N ALA A 391 -14.21 18.41 -1.37
CA ALA A 391 -15.08 19.51 -0.97
C ALA A 391 -16.57 19.14 -1.05
N ARG A 392 -16.98 18.25 -1.97
CA ARG A 392 -18.33 17.69 -2.00
C ARG A 392 -18.56 16.71 -0.85
N ALA A 393 -17.59 15.85 -0.51
CA ALA A 393 -17.69 14.99 0.66
C ALA A 393 -17.79 15.82 1.95
N ASP A 394 -16.99 16.88 2.07
CA ASP A 394 -17.01 17.81 3.20
C ASP A 394 -18.31 18.64 3.23
N ARG A 395 -18.83 19.08 2.07
CA ARG A 395 -20.11 19.78 1.96
C ARG A 395 -21.31 18.86 2.15
N CYS A 396 -21.29 17.60 1.74
CA CYS A 396 -22.35 16.65 2.07
C CYS A 396 -22.32 16.31 3.57
N ALA A 397 -21.13 16.34 4.20
CA ALA A 397 -21.00 16.29 5.65
C ALA A 397 -21.53 17.57 6.35
N HIS A 398 -21.46 18.75 5.72
CA HIS A 398 -21.94 20.04 6.27
C HIS A 398 -23.37 20.44 5.86
N ALA A 399 -23.89 20.00 4.71
CA ALA A 399 -25.23 20.34 4.19
C ALA A 399 -26.33 19.44 4.78
N GLY A 400 -25.92 18.37 5.48
CA GLY A 400 -26.77 17.68 6.45
C GLY A 400 -27.00 18.47 7.75
N GLU A 401 -26.45 19.69 7.89
CA GLU A 401 -26.68 20.58 9.04
C GLU A 401 -27.63 21.74 8.68
N SER A 402 -28.90 21.44 8.35
CA SER A 402 -29.99 22.33 8.75
C SER A 402 -30.38 21.96 10.17
N ARG A 403 -30.21 22.90 11.12
CA ARG A 403 -30.53 22.83 12.56
C ARG A 403 -31.48 21.68 12.99
N ASP A 404 -30.93 20.49 13.05
CA ASP A 404 -30.97 19.69 14.26
C ASP A 404 -29.56 19.79 14.84
N PRO A 405 -29.41 19.90 16.17
CA PRO A 405 -28.08 19.94 16.76
C PRO A 405 -27.33 18.71 16.25
N ALA A 406 -26.12 18.89 15.71
CA ALA A 406 -25.19 17.78 15.57
C ALA A 406 -25.33 16.98 16.86
N PRO A 407 -25.62 15.66 16.81
CA PRO A 407 -25.71 14.91 18.05
C PRO A 407 -24.39 15.23 18.73
N ALA A 408 -24.49 15.80 19.94
CA ALA A 408 -23.33 16.08 20.76
C ALA A 408 -22.38 14.90 20.57
N ARG A 409 -21.06 15.14 20.43
CA ARG A 409 -20.08 14.05 20.49
C ARG A 409 -20.39 13.22 21.73
N LYS A 410 -21.27 12.25 21.59
CA LYS A 410 -21.71 11.38 22.64
C LYS A 410 -20.54 10.45 22.66
N ARG A 411 -19.76 10.54 23.73
CA ARG A 411 -19.01 9.39 24.21
C ARG A 411 -19.96 8.22 24.00
N VAL A 412 -19.60 7.29 23.11
CA VAL A 412 -20.24 5.98 23.09
C VAL A 412 -20.13 5.50 24.53
N PRO A 413 -21.25 5.31 25.25
CA PRO A 413 -21.18 4.87 26.63
C PRO A 413 -20.36 3.58 26.65
N ALA A 414 -19.32 3.55 27.49
CA ALA A 414 -18.69 2.28 27.80
C ALA A 414 -19.70 1.45 28.57
N PHE A 415 -19.86 0.20 28.14
CA PHE A 415 -20.58 -0.87 28.83
C PHE A 415 -20.23 -0.88 30.33
N ALA A 416 -21.21 -1.07 31.22
CA ALA A 416 -20.92 -1.68 32.51
C ALA A 416 -21.98 -2.58 33.15
N GLY A 417 -21.49 -3.70 33.64
CA GLY A 417 -22.26 -4.80 34.21
C GLY A 417 -23.10 -4.40 35.42
N THR A 418 -24.33 -4.90 35.51
CA THR A 418 -24.92 -5.25 36.82
C THR A 418 -25.38 -6.70 36.89
N GLY A 419 -24.67 -7.49 37.69
CA GLY A 419 -25.14 -8.70 38.37
C GLY A 419 -24.24 -9.94 38.16
N GLY A 420 -23.42 -10.42 39.09
CA GLY A 420 -23.10 -9.95 40.44
C GLY A 420 -21.93 -8.96 40.45
N LYS A 421 -22.05 -7.92 41.28
CA LYS A 421 -21.07 -6.85 41.44
C LYS A 421 -19.67 -7.45 41.63
N ASP A 422 -18.80 -7.27 40.63
CA ASP A 422 -17.34 -7.58 40.58
C ASP A 422 -16.87 -8.87 39.87
N ALA A 423 -17.74 -9.77 39.38
CA ALA A 423 -17.31 -11.02 38.73
C ALA A 423 -17.16 -10.93 37.19
N PRO A 424 -16.03 -11.37 36.58
CA PRO A 424 -15.84 -11.36 35.14
C PRO A 424 -16.69 -12.42 34.42
N ARG A 425 -17.16 -12.12 33.21
CA ARG A 425 -17.94 -13.06 32.39
C ARG A 425 -17.13 -13.64 31.24
N LEU A 426 -17.38 -14.89 30.87
CA LEU A 426 -16.74 -15.56 29.73
C LEU A 426 -17.78 -16.09 28.74
N LEU A 427 -17.79 -15.52 27.54
CA LEU A 427 -18.49 -16.09 26.39
C LEU A 427 -17.54 -17.04 25.65
N VAL A 428 -18.03 -18.21 25.30
CA VAL A 428 -17.28 -19.20 24.50
C VAL A 428 -17.82 -19.15 23.08
N THR A 429 -16.96 -18.90 22.10
CA THR A 429 -17.33 -18.91 20.67
C THR A 429 -16.51 -19.95 19.94
N VAL A 430 -17.14 -20.72 19.06
CA VAL A 430 -16.47 -21.72 18.23
C VAL A 430 -16.73 -21.38 16.77
N ASP A 431 -15.66 -21.11 16.03
CA ASP A 431 -15.73 -20.93 14.58
C ASP A 431 -15.86 -22.35 13.96
N ALA A 432 -17.10 -22.76 13.68
CA ALA A 432 -17.45 -24.06 13.13
C ALA A 432 -17.30 -24.02 11.60
N GLU A 433 -16.17 -24.52 11.10
CA GLU A 433 -15.70 -24.26 9.75
C GLU A 433 -15.04 -25.48 9.09
N GLU A 434 -14.91 -25.42 7.79
CA GLU A 434 -14.24 -26.43 6.97
C GLU A 434 -12.70 -26.41 7.14
N ALA A 435 -12.08 -27.59 7.09
CA ALA A 435 -10.63 -27.74 7.04
C ALA A 435 -10.15 -27.79 5.59
N PHE A 436 -9.16 -26.98 5.24
CA PHE A 436 -8.57 -26.92 3.89
C PHE A 436 -7.12 -26.44 3.91
N ASP A 437 -6.44 -26.53 2.76
CA ASP A 437 -5.08 -26.04 2.59
C ASP A 437 -5.06 -24.51 2.45
N TRP A 438 -4.63 -23.80 3.50
CA TRP A 438 -4.48 -22.34 3.52
C TRP A 438 -3.55 -21.76 2.44
N SER A 439 -2.76 -22.59 1.73
CA SER A 439 -1.98 -22.14 0.57
C SER A 439 -2.86 -21.79 -0.64
N ARG A 440 -4.13 -22.23 -0.65
CA ARG A 440 -5.09 -22.04 -1.74
C ARG A 440 -6.49 -21.80 -1.17
N PHE A 441 -7.20 -20.81 -1.68
CA PHE A 441 -8.63 -20.67 -1.38
C PHE A 441 -9.41 -21.56 -2.34
N ASP A 442 -9.59 -22.82 -1.95
CA ASP A 442 -10.31 -23.82 -2.74
C ASP A 442 -11.83 -23.75 -2.46
N ARG A 443 -12.63 -23.93 -3.50
CA ARG A 443 -14.11 -23.95 -3.42
C ARG A 443 -14.63 -25.33 -3.07
N GLU A 444 -13.88 -26.39 -3.39
CA GLU A 444 -14.32 -27.78 -3.32
C GLU A 444 -13.31 -28.67 -2.55
N GLY A 445 -12.02 -28.31 -2.53
CA GLY A 445 -10.95 -29.03 -1.84
C GLY A 445 -10.90 -28.83 -0.32
N TRP A 446 -12.04 -28.90 0.36
CA TRP A 446 -12.17 -28.81 1.82
C TRP A 446 -12.85 -30.06 2.40
N ARG A 447 -12.74 -30.24 3.72
CA ARG A 447 -13.42 -31.31 4.47
C ARG A 447 -14.08 -30.78 5.72
N LEU A 448 -15.21 -31.38 6.12
CA LEU A 448 -15.87 -31.03 7.38
C LEU A 448 -15.16 -31.68 8.57
N CYS A 449 -15.20 -31.00 9.70
CA CYS A 449 -14.83 -31.57 10.99
C CYS A 449 -15.91 -32.56 11.42
N PRO A 450 -15.56 -33.81 11.79
CA PRO A 450 -16.51 -34.75 12.34
C PRO A 450 -17.22 -34.16 13.56
N THR A 451 -18.55 -34.28 13.63
CA THR A 451 -19.35 -33.79 14.77
C THR A 451 -18.91 -34.42 16.09
N ALA A 452 -18.47 -35.69 16.06
CA ALA A 452 -17.90 -36.38 17.22
C ALA A 452 -16.64 -35.69 17.79
N ASP A 453 -15.85 -35.01 16.96
CA ASP A 453 -14.68 -34.26 17.42
C ASP A 453 -15.09 -32.98 18.16
N ILE A 454 -16.09 -32.28 17.62
CA ILE A 454 -16.70 -31.08 18.22
C ILE A 454 -17.38 -31.42 19.53
N ASP A 455 -18.09 -32.55 19.57
CA ASP A 455 -18.84 -33.06 20.71
C ASP A 455 -17.95 -33.34 21.95
N ARG A 456 -16.67 -33.67 21.74
CA ARG A 456 -15.69 -33.78 22.83
C ARG A 456 -15.49 -32.45 23.56
N PHE A 457 -15.43 -31.34 22.84
CA PHE A 457 -15.35 -30.01 23.43
C PHE A 457 -16.70 -29.57 24.01
N GLN A 458 -17.80 -29.86 23.31
CA GLN A 458 -19.16 -29.55 23.78
C GLN A 458 -19.43 -30.15 25.17
N ARG A 459 -19.09 -31.42 25.40
CA ARG A 459 -19.19 -32.03 26.74
C ARG A 459 -18.39 -31.29 27.80
N ILE A 460 -17.18 -30.82 27.47
CA ILE A 460 -16.39 -30.02 28.41
C ILE A 460 -17.10 -28.70 28.69
N ALA A 461 -17.65 -28.03 27.69
CA ALA A 461 -18.41 -26.79 27.92
C ALA A 461 -19.59 -27.04 28.88
N GLU A 462 -20.36 -28.11 28.64
CA GLU A 462 -21.50 -28.50 29.48
C GLU A 462 -21.09 -28.86 30.91
N ASP A 463 -19.98 -29.59 31.12
CA ASP A 463 -19.42 -29.92 32.45
C ASP A 463 -19.18 -28.66 33.31
N PHE A 464 -18.90 -27.52 32.68
CA PHE A 464 -18.68 -26.24 33.34
C PHE A 464 -19.89 -25.29 33.29
N GLY A 465 -21.00 -25.70 32.68
CA GLY A 465 -22.20 -24.89 32.50
C GLY A 465 -22.05 -23.79 31.44
N ALA A 466 -21.08 -23.91 30.55
CA ALA A 466 -20.89 -22.99 29.43
C ALA A 466 -21.81 -23.38 28.26
N ARG A 467 -22.45 -22.38 27.64
CA ARG A 467 -23.24 -22.53 26.42
C ARG A 467 -22.49 -21.88 25.25
N PRO A 468 -21.73 -22.65 24.44
CA PRO A 468 -20.94 -22.06 23.36
C PRO A 468 -21.81 -21.47 22.26
N VAL A 469 -21.33 -20.40 21.62
CA VAL A 469 -21.88 -19.87 20.37
C VAL A 469 -21.11 -20.50 19.20
N TYR A 470 -21.73 -21.40 18.45
CA TYR A 470 -21.14 -21.97 17.23
C TYR A 470 -21.45 -21.09 16.03
N LEU A 471 -20.41 -20.54 15.41
CA LEU A 471 -20.48 -19.67 14.24
C LEU A 471 -20.20 -20.54 13.01
N LEU A 472 -21.25 -20.87 12.27
CA LEU A 472 -21.28 -21.91 11.25
C LEU A 472 -20.98 -21.36 9.86
N ALA A 473 -19.96 -21.91 9.21
CA ALA A 473 -19.66 -21.62 7.81
C ALA A 473 -20.67 -22.30 6.87
N TRP A 474 -20.79 -21.79 5.65
CA TRP A 474 -21.74 -22.33 4.66
C TRP A 474 -21.65 -23.86 4.47
N PRO A 475 -20.45 -24.47 4.39
CA PRO A 475 -20.33 -25.94 4.31
C PRO A 475 -20.98 -26.70 5.47
N MET A 476 -20.90 -26.17 6.69
CA MET A 476 -21.49 -26.79 7.88
C MET A 476 -23.03 -26.72 7.86
N LEU A 477 -23.57 -25.68 7.24
CA LEU A 477 -25.02 -25.50 7.07
C LEU A 477 -25.57 -26.37 5.94
N ALA A 478 -24.80 -26.55 4.88
CA ALA A 478 -25.19 -27.30 3.70
C ALA A 478 -25.16 -28.82 3.90
N ASP A 479 -24.36 -29.32 4.86
CA ASP A 479 -24.29 -30.75 5.19
C ASP A 479 -25.38 -31.17 6.19
N PRO A 480 -26.27 -32.11 5.82
CA PRO A 480 -27.39 -32.51 6.68
C PRO A 480 -26.95 -33.07 8.04
N ALA A 481 -25.91 -33.90 8.08
CA ALA A 481 -25.46 -34.53 9.33
C ALA A 481 -24.92 -33.50 10.33
N THR A 482 -24.19 -32.50 9.82
CA THR A 482 -23.70 -31.38 10.62
C THR A 482 -24.85 -30.48 11.07
N ALA A 483 -25.77 -30.11 10.17
CA ALA A 483 -26.94 -29.30 10.48
C ALA A 483 -27.82 -29.97 11.55
N ASP A 484 -28.06 -31.28 11.45
CA ASP A 484 -28.82 -32.07 12.41
C ASP A 484 -28.17 -32.07 13.80
N TYR A 485 -26.85 -32.22 13.86
CA TYR A 485 -26.10 -32.16 15.12
C TYR A 485 -26.25 -30.80 15.82
N PHE A 486 -26.08 -29.70 15.09
CA PHE A 486 -26.23 -28.35 15.68
C PHE A 486 -27.69 -28.01 16.00
N ARG A 487 -28.65 -28.53 15.24
CA ARG A 487 -30.08 -28.40 15.56
C ARG A 487 -30.38 -29.07 16.90
N MET A 488 -29.91 -30.30 17.09
CA MET A 488 -30.05 -31.02 18.36
C MET A 488 -29.44 -30.25 19.54
N LEU A 489 -28.26 -29.62 19.38
CA LEU A 489 -27.64 -28.81 20.44
C LEU A 489 -28.45 -27.55 20.77
N LYS A 490 -29.00 -26.88 19.74
CA LYS A 490 -29.85 -25.70 19.90
C LYS A 490 -31.16 -26.05 20.61
N GLU A 491 -31.85 -27.11 20.19
CA GLU A 491 -33.15 -27.53 20.72
C GLU A 491 -33.09 -27.92 22.21
N ARG A 492 -31.97 -28.52 22.66
CA ARG A 492 -31.75 -28.82 24.08
C ARG A 492 -31.22 -27.64 24.91
N GLY A 493 -30.96 -26.49 24.28
CA GLY A 493 -30.38 -25.32 24.93
C GLY A 493 -28.91 -25.45 25.33
N ALA A 494 -28.17 -26.39 24.74
CA ALA A 494 -26.76 -26.64 25.06
C ALA A 494 -25.79 -25.74 24.28
N ALA A 495 -26.26 -25.09 23.21
CA ALA A 495 -25.47 -24.15 22.42
C ALA A 495 -26.33 -23.08 21.74
N ASP A 496 -25.72 -21.92 21.50
CA ASP A 496 -26.24 -20.87 20.62
C ASP A 496 -25.61 -21.00 19.23
N LEU A 497 -26.31 -20.54 18.19
CA LEU A 497 -25.86 -20.64 16.80
C LEU A 497 -25.76 -19.27 16.13
N GLY A 498 -24.78 -19.11 15.25
CA GLY A 498 -24.64 -17.95 14.38
C GLY A 498 -23.96 -18.29 13.06
N ALA A 499 -23.76 -17.29 12.22
CA ALA A 499 -23.21 -17.45 10.88
C ALA A 499 -21.73 -17.04 10.83
N HIS A 500 -20.92 -17.82 10.13
CA HIS A 500 -19.52 -17.51 9.85
C HIS A 500 -19.31 -17.31 8.35
N LEU A 501 -19.08 -16.07 7.91
CA LEU A 501 -18.91 -15.79 6.49
C LEU A 501 -17.49 -16.10 6.00
N HIS A 502 -17.31 -17.31 5.46
CA HIS A 502 -16.15 -17.67 4.64
C HIS A 502 -16.38 -17.30 3.19
N GLN A 503 -15.59 -16.36 2.66
CA GLN A 503 -15.81 -15.78 1.34
C GLN A 503 -15.52 -16.77 0.21
N TRP A 504 -14.67 -17.77 0.48
CA TRP A 504 -14.24 -18.79 -0.47
C TRP A 504 -15.21 -19.97 -0.59
N THR A 505 -15.99 -20.28 0.46
CA THR A 505 -16.99 -21.36 0.44
C THR A 505 -18.44 -20.88 0.34
N THR A 506 -18.73 -19.62 0.66
CA THR A 506 -20.12 -19.09 0.62
C THR A 506 -20.46 -18.54 -0.78
N PRO A 507 -21.51 -19.02 -1.46
CA PRO A 507 -21.97 -18.45 -2.74
C PRO A 507 -22.58 -17.03 -2.54
N PRO A 508 -22.64 -16.19 -3.59
CA PRO A 508 -22.09 -16.37 -4.93
C PRO A 508 -20.56 -16.24 -4.96
N PHE A 509 -19.88 -16.95 -5.86
CA PHE A 509 -18.41 -16.93 -5.95
C PHE A 509 -17.84 -15.81 -6.83
N GLN A 510 -18.69 -15.05 -7.51
CA GLN A 510 -18.29 -13.90 -8.30
C GLN A 510 -17.74 -12.79 -7.40
N GLY A 511 -16.68 -12.10 -7.83
CA GLY A 511 -16.03 -11.04 -7.06
C GLY A 511 -15.02 -11.53 -6.01
N PHE A 512 -14.71 -12.84 -5.98
CA PHE A 512 -13.63 -13.43 -5.18
C PHE A 512 -12.47 -13.88 -6.07
N ASP A 513 -11.60 -12.92 -6.44
CA ASP A 513 -10.55 -13.15 -7.44
C ASP A 513 -9.11 -13.14 -6.89
N ALA A 514 -8.92 -12.89 -5.58
CA ALA A 514 -7.60 -12.76 -4.95
C ALA A 514 -7.64 -12.94 -3.43
N GLU A 515 -6.48 -13.17 -2.79
CA GLU A 515 -6.34 -13.21 -1.31
C GLU A 515 -6.91 -11.96 -0.64
N ARG A 516 -6.85 -10.79 -1.30
CA ARG A 516 -7.46 -9.56 -0.76
C ARG A 516 -8.94 -9.73 -0.44
N HIS A 517 -9.68 -10.48 -1.26
CA HIS A 517 -11.12 -10.70 -1.09
C HIS A 517 -11.44 -11.81 -0.08
N SER A 518 -10.43 -12.44 0.53
CA SER A 518 -10.61 -13.34 1.68
C SER A 518 -10.86 -12.60 3.00
N TRP A 519 -10.93 -11.27 2.97
CA TRP A 519 -11.34 -10.45 4.09
C TRP A 519 -12.69 -9.84 3.73
N GLN A 520 -13.71 -10.05 4.55
CA GLN A 520 -15.08 -9.61 4.25
C GLN A 520 -15.19 -8.11 3.96
N CYS A 521 -14.42 -7.25 4.65
CA CYS A 521 -14.38 -5.81 4.45
C CYS A 521 -13.82 -5.39 3.08
N ASN A 522 -13.12 -6.30 2.38
CA ASN A 522 -12.58 -6.02 1.05
C ASN A 522 -13.50 -6.44 -0.09
N LEU A 523 -14.60 -7.15 0.20
CA LEU A 523 -15.58 -7.52 -0.83
C LEU A 523 -16.32 -6.28 -1.34
N PRO A 524 -16.70 -6.23 -2.64
CA PRO A 524 -17.67 -5.28 -3.13
C PRO A 524 -18.96 -5.32 -2.29
N PRO A 525 -19.58 -4.17 -1.95
CA PRO A 525 -20.74 -4.14 -1.05
C PRO A 525 -21.94 -5.00 -1.51
N ASP A 526 -22.18 -5.06 -2.81
CA ASP A 526 -23.20 -5.90 -3.45
C ASP A 526 -22.89 -7.40 -3.30
N VAL A 527 -21.63 -7.79 -3.54
CA VAL A 527 -21.17 -9.17 -3.34
C VAL A 527 -21.23 -9.58 -1.87
N GLN A 528 -20.82 -8.69 -0.97
CA GLN A 528 -20.88 -8.91 0.48
C GLN A 528 -22.32 -9.16 0.93
N ARG A 529 -23.26 -8.32 0.47
CA ARG A 529 -24.69 -8.46 0.77
C ARG A 529 -25.25 -9.76 0.22
N ALA A 530 -24.93 -10.10 -1.03
CA ALA A 530 -25.39 -11.34 -1.66
C ALA A 530 -24.88 -12.59 -0.93
N LYS A 531 -23.62 -12.58 -0.48
CA LYS A 531 -23.04 -13.69 0.30
C LYS A 531 -23.67 -13.82 1.68
N LEU A 532 -23.89 -12.70 2.39
CA LEU A 532 -24.57 -12.71 3.68
C LEU A 532 -26.03 -13.18 3.55
N ALA A 533 -26.72 -12.80 2.48
CA ALA A 533 -28.06 -13.29 2.18
C ALA A 533 -28.06 -14.81 1.95
N ALA A 534 -27.18 -15.33 1.08
CA ALA A 534 -27.09 -16.76 0.81
C ALA A 534 -26.72 -17.58 2.06
N LEU A 535 -25.83 -17.05 2.91
CA LEU A 535 -25.49 -17.66 4.20
C LEU A 535 -26.69 -17.65 5.17
N GLY A 536 -27.44 -16.53 5.19
CA GLY A 536 -28.66 -16.40 5.97
C GLY A 536 -29.75 -17.38 5.53
N ASP A 537 -29.94 -17.57 4.22
CA ASP A 537 -30.91 -18.50 3.65
C ASP A 537 -30.55 -19.95 3.99
N ALA A 538 -29.27 -20.33 3.87
CA ALA A 538 -28.81 -21.66 4.27
C ALA A 538 -29.00 -21.91 5.77
N PHE A 539 -28.75 -20.89 6.60
CA PHE A 539 -28.94 -20.98 8.04
C PHE A 539 -30.42 -21.10 8.42
N GLU A 540 -31.29 -20.32 7.76
CA GLU A 540 -32.74 -20.37 7.96
C GLU A 540 -33.32 -21.73 7.51
N ALA A 541 -32.84 -22.27 6.39
CA ALA A 541 -33.21 -23.62 5.94
C ALA A 541 -32.80 -24.70 6.96
N ALA A 542 -31.63 -24.56 7.59
CA ALA A 542 -31.15 -25.53 8.58
C ALA A 542 -31.90 -25.43 9.93
N PHE A 543 -32.27 -24.23 10.38
CA PHE A 543 -32.71 -24.00 11.76
C PHE A 543 -34.04 -23.25 11.94
N GLY A 544 -34.76 -22.96 10.85
CA GLY A 544 -36.08 -22.31 10.85
C GLY A 544 -36.08 -20.83 11.22
N ALA A 545 -34.91 -20.19 11.35
CA ALA A 545 -34.78 -18.76 11.63
C ALA A 545 -33.44 -18.23 11.11
N ARG A 546 -33.40 -16.95 10.72
CA ARG A 546 -32.16 -16.28 10.31
C ARG A 546 -31.15 -16.13 11.47
N PRO A 547 -29.83 -16.10 11.17
CA PRO A 547 -28.81 -15.95 12.20
C PRO A 547 -28.84 -14.55 12.79
N ARG A 548 -28.65 -14.44 14.11
CA ARG A 548 -28.49 -13.15 14.81
C ARG A 548 -27.04 -12.84 15.16
N ALA A 549 -26.18 -13.85 15.16
CA ALA A 549 -24.76 -13.76 15.49
C ALA A 549 -23.89 -13.94 14.24
N HIS A 550 -22.77 -13.23 14.17
CA HIS A 550 -21.88 -13.23 13.01
C HIS A 550 -20.39 -13.30 13.39
N ARG A 551 -19.64 -14.04 12.56
CA ARG A 551 -18.19 -14.01 12.45
C ARG A 551 -17.80 -13.74 11.00
N ALA A 552 -16.87 -12.83 10.76
CA ALA A 552 -16.22 -12.70 9.46
C ALA A 552 -15.07 -13.69 9.32
N GLY A 553 -14.96 -14.31 8.15
CA GLY A 553 -13.78 -15.07 7.76
C GLY A 553 -12.51 -14.22 7.93
N ARG A 554 -11.49 -14.84 8.54
CA ARG A 554 -10.24 -14.19 8.95
C ARG A 554 -10.46 -12.94 9.84
N TYR A 555 -11.59 -12.78 10.52
CA TYR A 555 -11.91 -11.61 11.35
C TYR A 555 -12.01 -10.29 10.56
N GLY A 556 -12.20 -10.36 9.23
CA GLY A 556 -12.06 -9.24 8.32
C GLY A 556 -13.25 -8.28 8.27
N VAL A 557 -13.60 -7.62 9.36
CA VAL A 557 -14.66 -6.58 9.40
C VAL A 557 -14.10 -5.16 9.46
N ASP A 558 -14.88 -4.20 8.98
CA ASP A 558 -14.64 -2.77 9.15
C ASP A 558 -15.96 -2.04 9.47
N ALA A 559 -15.90 -0.73 9.69
CA ALA A 559 -17.10 0.07 10.02
C ALA A 559 -18.19 -0.02 8.95
N ARG A 560 -17.83 -0.24 7.68
CA ARG A 560 -18.77 -0.27 6.55
C ARG A 560 -19.56 -1.57 6.51
N ALA A 561 -18.94 -2.68 6.90
CA ALA A 561 -19.58 -3.99 6.93
C ALA A 561 -20.80 -4.03 7.87
N TYR A 562 -20.81 -3.23 8.95
CA TYR A 562 -21.88 -3.26 9.96
C TYR A 562 -23.23 -2.79 9.42
N GLU A 563 -23.26 -1.89 8.44
CA GLU A 563 -24.50 -1.50 7.77
C GLU A 563 -25.13 -2.71 7.05
N THR A 564 -24.31 -3.48 6.34
CA THR A 564 -24.76 -4.69 5.64
C THR A 564 -25.19 -5.78 6.63
N LEU A 565 -24.45 -5.94 7.74
CA LEU A 565 -24.78 -6.91 8.78
C LEU A 565 -26.13 -6.59 9.43
N ALA A 566 -26.36 -5.33 9.82
CA ALA A 566 -27.62 -4.86 10.37
C ALA A 566 -28.78 -5.10 9.39
N ALA A 567 -28.60 -4.76 8.11
CA ALA A 567 -29.60 -5.01 7.06
C ALA A 567 -29.96 -6.51 6.89
N CYS A 568 -29.04 -7.41 7.22
CA CYS A 568 -29.26 -8.86 7.18
C CYS A 568 -29.86 -9.42 8.48
N GLY A 569 -30.16 -8.59 9.48
CA GLY A 569 -30.73 -9.00 10.76
C GLY A 569 -29.69 -9.49 11.79
N ILE A 570 -28.40 -9.25 11.55
CA ILE A 570 -27.35 -9.57 12.51
C ILE A 570 -27.40 -8.57 13.66
N ALA A 571 -27.58 -9.07 14.88
CA ALA A 571 -27.59 -8.29 16.11
C ALA A 571 -26.22 -8.32 16.84
N PHE A 572 -25.45 -9.39 16.65
CA PHE A 572 -24.17 -9.61 17.34
C PHE A 572 -23.06 -9.91 16.35
N ASP A 573 -21.93 -9.21 16.48
CA ASP A 573 -20.73 -9.52 15.70
C ASP A 573 -19.55 -9.76 16.63
N PHE A 574 -18.89 -10.89 16.43
CA PHE A 574 -17.76 -11.27 17.27
C PHE A 574 -16.40 -10.98 16.64
N SER A 575 -16.39 -10.52 15.38
CA SER A 575 -15.24 -10.53 14.49
C SER A 575 -13.99 -9.78 14.98
N PRO A 576 -14.06 -8.56 15.53
CA PRO A 576 -12.85 -7.80 15.80
C PRO A 576 -11.89 -8.51 16.76
N SER A 577 -10.59 -8.40 16.49
CA SER A 577 -9.55 -9.14 17.21
C SER A 577 -8.53 -8.22 17.90
N PRO A 578 -8.90 -7.61 19.04
CA PRO A 578 -8.03 -6.76 19.84
C PRO A 578 -6.63 -7.36 20.02
N GLY A 579 -5.60 -6.59 19.71
CA GLY A 579 -4.22 -7.07 19.79
C GLY A 579 -3.57 -7.34 18.43
N PHE A 580 -4.38 -7.63 17.41
CA PHE A 580 -3.92 -8.12 16.12
C PHE A 580 -3.93 -7.03 15.05
N ASP A 581 -2.88 -7.00 14.22
CA ASP A 581 -2.81 -6.17 13.02
C ASP A 581 -2.72 -7.06 11.78
N PHE A 582 -3.78 -7.07 10.98
CA PHE A 582 -3.84 -7.83 9.73
C PHE A 582 -3.54 -6.98 8.49
N SER A 583 -3.22 -5.69 8.65
CA SER A 583 -2.98 -4.75 7.55
C SER A 583 -1.88 -5.21 6.60
N ALA A 584 -0.87 -5.93 7.09
CA ALA A 584 0.21 -6.48 6.26
C ALA A 584 -0.25 -7.52 5.22
N ARG A 585 -1.43 -8.13 5.42
CA ARG A 585 -2.07 -9.09 4.50
C ARG A 585 -3.34 -8.53 3.85
N GLY A 586 -3.61 -7.23 4.02
CA GLY A 586 -4.77 -6.53 3.46
C GLY A 586 -6.03 -6.59 4.33
N GLY A 587 -5.94 -7.11 5.56
CA GLY A 587 -7.03 -7.11 6.53
C GLY A 587 -7.05 -5.87 7.44
N PRO A 588 -8.01 -5.79 8.39
CA PRO A 588 -8.13 -4.69 9.34
C PRO A 588 -7.02 -4.67 10.42
N ASP A 589 -6.78 -3.51 11.05
CA ASP A 589 -5.87 -3.35 12.19
C ASP A 589 -6.68 -3.15 13.48
N PHE A 590 -6.68 -4.17 14.34
CA PHE A 590 -7.32 -4.15 15.66
C PHE A 590 -6.29 -3.98 16.80
N SER A 591 -5.04 -3.65 16.49
CA SER A 591 -3.95 -3.59 17.47
C SER A 591 -4.07 -2.43 18.47
N ALA A 592 -5.07 -1.56 18.35
CA ALA A 592 -5.37 -0.53 19.34
C ALA A 592 -6.76 -0.67 19.98
N MET A 593 -7.51 -1.68 19.55
CA MET A 593 -8.91 -1.85 19.88
C MET A 593 -9.10 -2.36 21.31
N SER A 594 -10.06 -1.79 22.02
CA SER A 594 -10.50 -2.27 23.34
C SER A 594 -11.09 -3.67 23.28
N ASN A 595 -10.96 -4.44 24.36
CA ASN A 595 -11.70 -5.71 24.53
C ASN A 595 -13.15 -5.49 24.97
N ALA A 596 -13.51 -4.29 25.41
CA ALA A 596 -14.86 -4.00 25.88
C ALA A 596 -15.88 -4.04 24.71
N PRO A 597 -17.04 -4.70 24.90
CA PRO A 597 -18.14 -4.64 23.95
C PRO A 597 -18.61 -3.20 23.70
N PHE A 598 -19.12 -2.96 22.49
CA PHE A 598 -19.69 -1.66 22.13
C PHE A 598 -20.77 -1.80 21.06
N ARG A 599 -21.65 -0.82 21.02
CA ARG A 599 -22.75 -0.76 20.06
C ARG A 599 -22.33 0.05 18.84
N MET A 600 -22.49 -0.54 17.66
CA MET A 600 -22.33 0.14 16.37
C MET A 600 -23.72 0.54 15.87
N GLU A 601 -23.99 1.84 15.82
CA GLU A 601 -25.23 2.38 15.25
C GLU A 601 -25.10 2.52 13.73
N THR A 602 -26.09 2.04 12.99
CA THR A 602 -26.18 2.07 11.53
C THR A 602 -27.54 2.62 11.11
N LYS A 603 -27.80 2.85 9.81
CA LYS A 603 -29.14 3.30 9.38
C LYS A 603 -30.17 2.18 9.44
N GLU A 604 -29.72 0.93 9.32
CA GLU A 604 -30.56 -0.27 9.29
C GLU A 604 -30.78 -0.90 10.69
N GLY A 605 -30.16 -0.33 11.74
CA GLY A 605 -30.27 -0.82 13.12
C GLY A 605 -28.94 -0.73 13.88
N ALA A 606 -28.84 -1.46 14.98
CA ALA A 606 -27.63 -1.48 15.79
C ALA A 606 -27.06 -2.89 15.90
N VAL A 607 -25.74 -3.00 15.81
CA VAL A 607 -25.01 -4.26 16.01
C VAL A 607 -24.20 -4.15 17.30
N LEU A 608 -24.39 -5.09 18.23
CA LEU A 608 -23.51 -5.23 19.39
C LEU A 608 -22.23 -5.95 18.96
N VAL A 609 -21.12 -5.24 19.02
CA VAL A 609 -19.80 -5.75 18.67
C VAL A 609 -19.11 -6.25 19.93
N VAL A 610 -18.79 -7.54 19.94
CA VAL A 610 -18.20 -8.25 21.09
C VAL A 610 -16.85 -8.84 20.67
N PRO A 611 -15.73 -8.13 20.91
CA PRO A 611 -14.45 -8.51 20.32
C PRO A 611 -13.88 -9.85 20.83
N ALA A 612 -13.24 -10.62 19.94
CA ALA A 612 -12.49 -11.83 20.28
C ALA A 612 -11.29 -11.47 21.16
N SER A 613 -11.41 -11.75 22.46
CA SER A 613 -10.57 -11.13 23.49
C SER A 613 -9.08 -11.43 23.28
N GLY A 614 -8.25 -10.39 23.35
CA GLY A 614 -6.83 -10.51 23.03
C GLY A 614 -5.97 -9.35 23.56
N GLY A 615 -4.66 -9.57 23.58
CA GLY A 615 -3.66 -8.63 24.10
C GLY A 615 -2.26 -8.97 23.62
N TRP A 616 -1.25 -8.57 24.39
CA TRP A 616 0.16 -8.82 24.04
C TRP A 616 0.95 -9.39 25.21
N PHE A 617 1.85 -10.31 24.90
CA PHE A 617 2.94 -10.70 25.79
C PHE A 617 4.20 -9.91 25.44
N ALA A 618 4.96 -9.51 26.46
CA ALA A 618 6.35 -9.10 26.25
C ALA A 618 7.13 -10.33 25.75
N ARG A 619 7.80 -10.19 24.60
CA ARG A 619 8.44 -11.32 23.91
C ARG A 619 9.41 -12.08 24.83
N GLY A 620 9.32 -13.41 24.80
CA GLY A 620 10.16 -14.28 25.63
C GLY A 620 9.73 -14.35 27.10
N THR A 621 8.58 -13.78 27.45
CA THR A 621 8.05 -13.78 28.82
C THR A 621 6.56 -14.09 28.84
N ARG A 622 6.04 -14.50 30.01
CA ARG A 622 4.59 -14.61 30.26
C ARG A 622 3.96 -13.30 30.75
N ARG A 623 4.70 -12.19 30.69
CA ARG A 623 4.22 -10.90 31.19
C ARG A 623 3.32 -10.25 30.15
N VAL A 624 2.04 -10.10 30.49
CA VAL A 624 1.08 -9.37 29.65
C VAL A 624 1.38 -7.88 29.72
N VAL A 625 1.35 -7.23 28.56
CA VAL A 625 1.53 -5.79 28.42
C VAL A 625 0.17 -5.16 28.12
N SER A 626 -0.54 -4.74 29.17
CA SER A 626 -1.81 -4.02 29.06
C SER A 626 -1.59 -2.51 29.19
N ARG A 627 -1.97 -1.71 28.18
CA ARG A 627 -2.16 -0.25 28.33
C ARG A 627 -3.65 0.06 28.22
N ARG A 628 -4.07 1.21 28.77
CA ARG A 628 -5.38 1.80 28.45
C ARG A 628 -5.51 1.93 26.93
N ARG A 629 -6.37 1.11 26.36
CA ARG A 629 -6.72 1.13 24.94
C ARG A 629 -7.64 2.32 24.67
N ALA A 630 -7.75 2.71 23.41
CA ALA A 630 -8.68 3.75 22.98
C ALA A 630 -10.12 3.41 23.46
N PRO A 631 -11.03 4.39 23.58
CA PRO A 631 -12.44 4.10 23.81
C PRO A 631 -12.96 3.04 22.82
N PRO A 632 -13.95 2.23 23.20
CA PRO A 632 -14.49 1.18 22.34
C PRO A 632 -14.85 1.70 20.93
N GLY A 633 -14.48 0.97 19.89
CA GLY A 633 -14.63 1.37 18.49
C GLY A 633 -13.53 0.82 17.58
N LEU A 634 -13.66 1.05 16.28
CA LEU A 634 -12.75 0.56 15.23
C LEU A 634 -11.62 1.55 14.87
N ASP A 635 -11.68 2.79 15.37
CA ASP A 635 -10.78 3.90 15.01
C ASP A 635 -9.52 4.02 15.88
N GLY A 636 -9.08 2.92 16.49
CA GLY A 636 -7.93 2.91 17.39
C GLY A 636 -6.62 3.29 16.67
N LYS A 637 -5.85 4.24 17.23
CA LYS A 637 -4.48 4.52 16.75
C LYS A 637 -3.51 3.46 17.28
N PRO A 638 -2.72 2.77 16.42
CA PRO A 638 -1.82 1.71 16.86
C PRO A 638 -0.83 2.23 17.92
N PRO A 639 -0.49 1.41 18.93
CA PRO A 639 0.40 1.84 20.01
C PRO A 639 1.78 2.24 19.48
N ILE A 640 2.35 3.30 20.05
CA ILE A 640 3.72 3.78 19.76
C ILE A 640 4.74 2.91 20.51
N TRP A 641 4.77 1.61 20.21
CA TRP A 641 5.76 0.67 20.76
C TRP A 641 6.51 -0.05 19.65
N PRO A 642 7.78 -0.45 19.87
CA PRO A 642 8.46 -1.31 18.93
C PRO A 642 7.73 -2.66 18.92
N ARG A 643 7.00 -2.98 17.84
CA ARG A 643 6.42 -4.32 17.59
C ARG A 643 7.45 -5.46 17.72
N ALA A 644 8.73 -5.13 17.75
CA ALA A 644 9.84 -6.04 18.01
C ALA A 644 9.89 -6.58 19.47
N LEU A 645 9.22 -5.96 20.44
CA LEU A 645 9.30 -6.33 21.87
C LEU A 645 8.06 -7.02 22.43
N ALA A 646 6.98 -7.12 21.65
CA ALA A 646 5.73 -7.74 22.09
C ALA A 646 5.18 -8.69 21.01
N ALA A 647 4.42 -9.71 21.42
CA ALA A 647 3.74 -10.65 20.54
C ALA A 647 2.23 -10.65 20.85
N PRO A 648 1.35 -10.52 19.84
CA PRO A 648 -0.09 -10.57 20.07
C PRO A 648 -0.52 -11.98 20.48
N ALA A 649 -1.54 -12.07 21.32
CA ALA A 649 -2.15 -13.32 21.75
C ALA A 649 -3.65 -13.14 21.91
N ARG A 650 -4.41 -14.15 21.50
CA ARG A 650 -5.86 -14.23 21.70
C ARG A 650 -6.14 -15.16 22.88
N LEU A 651 -7.26 -14.95 23.55
CA LEU A 651 -7.76 -15.85 24.58
C LEU A 651 -8.30 -17.12 23.90
N THR A 652 -7.41 -18.05 23.61
CA THR A 652 -7.67 -19.33 22.92
C THR A 652 -6.73 -20.42 23.42
N CYS A 653 -7.18 -21.67 23.38
CA CYS A 653 -6.33 -22.84 23.60
C CYS A 653 -5.39 -23.16 22.42
N GLU A 654 -5.52 -22.45 21.31
CA GLU A 654 -4.72 -22.65 20.09
C GLU A 654 -3.33 -22.01 20.23
N GLY A 655 -2.36 -22.83 20.64
CA GLY A 655 -0.95 -22.43 20.72
C GLY A 655 -0.56 -21.66 21.97
N LEU A 656 -1.45 -21.54 22.96
CA LEU A 656 -1.13 -21.04 24.31
C LEU A 656 -1.21 -22.16 25.34
N SER A 657 -0.27 -22.15 26.29
CA SER A 657 -0.35 -22.99 27.48
C SER A 657 -1.39 -22.46 28.46
N PHE A 658 -1.89 -23.32 29.36
CA PHE A 658 -2.76 -22.91 30.47
C PHE A 658 -2.19 -21.71 31.26
N ALA A 659 -0.89 -21.69 31.53
CA ALA A 659 -0.26 -20.61 32.29
C ALA A 659 -0.31 -19.27 31.55
N GLU A 660 -0.17 -19.27 30.23
CA GLU A 660 -0.30 -18.07 29.39
C GLU A 660 -1.76 -17.62 29.30
N LEU A 661 -2.70 -18.55 29.11
CA LEU A 661 -4.14 -18.26 29.16
C LEU A 661 -4.56 -17.63 30.48
N ALA A 662 -4.13 -18.19 31.60
CA ALA A 662 -4.43 -17.65 32.93
C ALA A 662 -3.82 -16.25 33.14
N ALA A 663 -2.59 -16.02 32.67
CA ALA A 663 -1.95 -14.71 32.73
C ALA A 663 -2.68 -13.68 31.87
N LEU A 664 -3.08 -14.06 30.64
CA LEU A 664 -3.84 -13.22 29.73
C LEU A 664 -5.21 -12.87 30.32
N ALA A 665 -5.97 -13.85 30.78
CA ALA A 665 -7.27 -13.64 31.41
C ALA A 665 -7.19 -12.69 32.61
N ARG A 666 -6.24 -12.88 33.54
CA ARG A 666 -6.02 -11.97 34.69
C ARG A 666 -5.77 -10.52 34.29
N ALA A 667 -5.15 -10.29 33.14
CA ALA A 667 -4.94 -8.94 32.62
C ALA A 667 -6.21 -8.40 31.96
N LEU A 668 -6.89 -9.23 31.16
CA LEU A 668 -8.04 -8.82 30.36
C LEU A 668 -9.30 -8.56 31.20
N VAL A 669 -9.51 -9.26 32.33
CA VAL A 669 -10.64 -8.98 33.24
C VAL A 669 -10.61 -7.57 33.83
N ARG A 670 -9.44 -6.91 33.82
CA ARG A 670 -9.30 -5.51 34.22
C ARG A 670 -9.64 -4.53 33.11
N GLU A 671 -9.68 -4.99 31.86
CA GLU A 671 -9.96 -4.20 30.66
C GLU A 671 -11.43 -4.33 30.20
N SER A 672 -12.04 -5.50 30.38
CA SER A 672 -13.40 -5.79 29.93
C SER A 672 -14.14 -6.68 30.94
N PRO A 673 -15.42 -6.38 31.24
CA PRO A 673 -16.26 -7.23 32.08
C PRO A 673 -16.71 -8.52 31.38
N LEU A 674 -16.65 -8.55 30.04
CA LEU A 674 -16.95 -9.72 29.21
C LEU A 674 -15.72 -10.09 28.41
N LEU A 675 -15.24 -11.31 28.59
CA LEU A 675 -14.19 -11.91 27.79
C LEU A 675 -14.78 -12.93 26.81
N VAL A 676 -14.13 -13.09 25.67
CA VAL A 676 -14.49 -14.07 24.64
C VAL A 676 -13.35 -15.07 24.51
N PHE A 677 -13.62 -16.33 24.87
CA PHE A 677 -12.75 -17.46 24.57
C PHE A 677 -13.13 -18.02 23.20
N SER A 678 -12.19 -18.07 22.26
CA SER A 678 -12.46 -18.50 20.89
C SER A 678 -11.59 -19.67 20.46
N LEU A 679 -12.14 -20.59 19.67
CA LEU A 679 -11.40 -21.65 18.99
C LEU A 679 -12.07 -22.00 17.67
N HIS A 680 -11.37 -22.74 16.82
CA HIS A 680 -11.90 -23.27 15.56
C HIS A 680 -12.25 -24.75 15.72
N SER A 681 -13.34 -25.21 15.11
CA SER A 681 -13.68 -26.64 15.09
C SER A 681 -12.56 -27.48 14.44
N THR A 682 -11.83 -26.90 13.49
CA THR A 682 -10.68 -27.52 12.83
C THR A 682 -9.55 -27.83 13.80
N SER A 683 -9.43 -27.11 14.91
CA SER A 683 -8.44 -27.41 15.94
C SER A 683 -8.82 -28.64 16.76
N LEU A 684 -10.10 -29.03 16.80
CA LEU A 684 -10.60 -30.20 17.54
C LEU A 684 -10.47 -31.51 16.75
N THR A 685 -10.12 -31.43 15.47
CA THR A 685 -9.98 -32.58 14.57
C THR A 685 -8.49 -32.90 14.33
N PRO A 686 -8.03 -34.13 14.65
CA PRO A 686 -6.65 -34.54 14.39
C PRO A 686 -6.24 -34.39 12.93
N GLY A 687 -5.11 -33.72 12.70
CA GLY A 687 -4.54 -33.45 11.39
C GLY A 687 -5.26 -32.39 10.55
N ALA A 688 -6.24 -31.65 11.09
CA ALA A 688 -6.97 -30.64 10.33
C ALA A 688 -6.27 -29.27 10.26
N ASN A 689 -5.42 -28.93 11.23
CA ASN A 689 -4.60 -27.72 11.19
C ASN A 689 -3.31 -27.87 12.00
N ALA A 690 -2.49 -26.80 12.06
CA ALA A 690 -1.21 -26.81 12.76
C ALA A 690 -1.32 -26.97 14.29
N TYR A 691 -2.47 -26.60 14.88
CA TYR A 691 -2.74 -26.73 16.31
C TYR A 691 -3.19 -28.15 16.67
N GLY A 692 -4.21 -28.65 15.97
CA GLY A 692 -4.73 -30.01 16.07
C GLY A 692 -3.93 -31.02 15.24
N ARG A 693 -2.59 -30.94 15.23
CA ARG A 693 -1.73 -31.71 14.31
C ARG A 693 -1.89 -33.24 14.41
N ASP A 694 -2.26 -33.75 15.58
CA ASP A 694 -2.45 -35.16 15.88
C ASP A 694 -3.41 -35.32 17.08
N GLY A 695 -3.80 -36.56 17.40
CA GLY A 695 -4.74 -36.84 18.49
C GLY A 695 -4.23 -36.42 19.88
N ALA A 696 -2.92 -36.48 20.12
CA ALA A 696 -2.33 -36.08 21.39
C ALA A 696 -2.37 -34.55 21.57
N ALA A 697 -2.13 -33.79 20.51
CA ALA A 697 -2.25 -32.34 20.51
C ALA A 697 -3.70 -31.89 20.77
N VAL A 698 -4.68 -32.54 20.13
CA VAL A 698 -6.11 -32.29 20.39
C VAL A 698 -6.47 -32.59 21.86
N ALA A 699 -6.04 -33.75 22.38
CA ALA A 699 -6.30 -34.11 23.79
C ALA A 699 -5.68 -33.11 24.77
N ALA A 700 -4.44 -32.66 24.53
CA ALA A 700 -3.77 -31.66 25.35
C ALA A 700 -4.49 -30.29 25.29
N MET A 701 -5.05 -29.94 24.14
CA MET A 701 -5.82 -28.71 23.98
C MET A 701 -7.16 -28.76 24.71
N LEU A 702 -7.90 -29.89 24.60
CA LEU A 702 -9.13 -30.12 25.36
C LEU A 702 -8.88 -30.07 26.88
N GLU A 703 -7.77 -30.63 27.34
CA GLU A 703 -7.38 -30.55 28.75
C GLU A 703 -7.00 -29.11 29.16
N THR A 704 -6.38 -28.35 28.26
CA THR A 704 -6.12 -26.93 28.48
C THR A 704 -7.42 -26.14 28.60
N CYS A 705 -8.45 -26.45 27.81
CA CYS A 705 -9.79 -25.86 27.96
C CYS A 705 -10.39 -26.18 29.33
N ARG A 706 -10.40 -27.46 29.73
CA ARG A 706 -10.92 -27.88 31.06
C ARG A 706 -10.23 -27.12 32.19
N ARG A 707 -8.90 -27.06 32.18
CA ARG A 707 -8.11 -26.34 33.19
C ARG A 707 -8.40 -24.84 33.19
N PHE A 708 -8.52 -24.24 32.01
CA PHE A 708 -8.83 -22.82 31.88
C PHE A 708 -10.24 -22.49 32.37
N PHE A 709 -11.24 -23.32 32.06
CA PHE A 709 -12.62 -23.14 32.52
C PHE A 709 -12.74 -23.29 34.04
N ASP A 710 -12.06 -24.28 34.64
CA ASP A 710 -12.02 -24.40 36.09
C ASP A 710 -11.32 -23.20 36.75
N PHE A 711 -10.18 -22.78 36.19
CA PHE A 711 -9.46 -21.57 36.61
C PHE A 711 -10.33 -20.32 36.54
N PHE A 712 -11.03 -20.11 35.43
CA PHE A 712 -11.87 -18.93 35.24
C PHE A 712 -13.00 -18.90 36.28
N ARG A 713 -13.66 -20.03 36.51
CA ARG A 713 -14.75 -20.15 37.48
C ARG A 713 -14.26 -20.03 38.92
N ARG A 714 -13.20 -20.75 39.30
CA ARG A 714 -12.75 -20.88 40.70
C ARG A 714 -11.79 -19.79 41.13
N GLU A 715 -10.78 -19.48 40.31
CA GLU A 715 -9.74 -18.50 40.68
C GLU A 715 -10.11 -17.07 40.30
N LEU A 716 -10.76 -16.86 39.14
CA LEU A 716 -11.23 -15.52 38.76
C LEU A 716 -12.64 -15.21 39.27
N GLY A 717 -13.30 -16.18 39.91
CA GLY A 717 -14.69 -16.03 40.38
C GLY A 717 -15.67 -15.72 39.26
N GLY A 718 -15.33 -16.11 38.02
CA GLY A 718 -16.07 -15.70 36.84
C GLY A 718 -17.24 -16.62 36.51
N ALA A 719 -18.19 -16.09 35.73
CA ALA A 719 -19.37 -16.82 35.25
C ALA A 719 -19.34 -16.98 33.72
N PHE A 720 -19.93 -18.05 33.21
CA PHE A 720 -20.14 -18.19 31.77
C PHE A 720 -21.30 -17.31 31.31
N ALA A 721 -21.15 -16.72 30.13
CA ALA A 721 -22.20 -15.98 29.45
C ALA A 721 -22.68 -16.75 28.22
N ALA A 722 -23.93 -16.53 27.87
CA ALA A 722 -24.59 -17.03 26.68
C ALA A 722 -25.05 -15.87 25.76
N LEU A 723 -25.62 -16.17 24.59
CA LEU A 723 -26.06 -15.13 23.67
C LEU A 723 -27.21 -14.28 24.24
N ASP A 724 -28.18 -14.90 24.93
CA ASP A 724 -29.34 -14.22 25.52
C ASP A 724 -28.94 -13.18 26.59
N ASP A 725 -27.81 -13.43 27.26
CA ASP A 725 -27.25 -12.52 28.25
C ASP A 725 -26.79 -11.18 27.67
N LEU A 726 -26.61 -11.12 26.35
CA LEU A 726 -26.21 -9.93 25.61
C LEU A 726 -27.43 -9.12 25.12
N GLU A 727 -28.65 -9.64 25.26
CA GLU A 727 -29.91 -9.05 24.75
C GLU A 727 -30.55 -8.04 25.71
N ALA A 728 -30.20 -8.05 27.00
CA ALA A 728 -30.77 -7.16 28.02
C ALA A 728 -29.97 -5.82 28.13
N PRO A 729 -30.55 -4.66 27.75
CA PRO A 729 -29.82 -3.39 27.69
C PRO A 729 -29.43 -2.78 29.04
N GLU A 730 -30.13 -3.14 30.11
CA GLU A 730 -29.97 -2.55 31.45
C GLU A 730 -28.73 -3.06 32.20
N ALA A 731 -28.13 -4.17 31.75
CA ALA A 731 -26.97 -4.77 32.37
C ALA A 731 -25.63 -4.12 31.96
N LEU A 732 -25.64 -2.97 31.24
CA LEU A 732 -24.47 -2.44 30.52
C LEU A 732 -24.16 -0.92 30.79
N GLU A 733 -24.39 -0.33 31.98
CA GLU A 733 -23.96 1.04 32.38
C GLU A 733 -22.88 1.17 33.50
N ALA A 734 -21.96 2.15 33.34
CA ALA A 734 -20.76 2.46 34.17
C ALA A 734 -20.98 2.84 35.64
N PRO A 735 -20.09 2.40 36.57
CA PRO A 735 -20.17 2.82 37.96
C PRO A 735 -19.84 4.32 38.12
N PRO A 736 -20.48 5.03 39.07
CA PRO A 736 -20.15 6.40 39.38
C PRO A 736 -18.73 6.50 39.96
N ARG A 737 -17.96 7.48 39.49
CA ARG A 737 -16.61 7.78 40.00
C ARG A 737 -16.70 8.16 41.47
N ARG A 738 -16.16 7.33 42.37
CA ARG A 738 -15.82 7.79 43.72
C ARG A 738 -14.62 8.74 43.60
N HIS A 739 -14.83 9.99 43.99
CA HIS A 739 -13.75 10.91 44.31
C HIS A 739 -13.11 10.45 45.64
N ALA A 740 -11.85 10.04 45.56
CA ALA A 740 -10.86 10.06 46.65
C ALA A 740 -9.48 10.10 46.01
#